data_AF-A0AAE4RHT2-F1
#
_entry.id   AF-A0AAE4RHT2-F1
#
_cell.length_a   1.000
_cell.length_b   1.000
_cell.length_c   1.000
_cell.angle_alpha   90.00
_cell.angle_beta   90.00
_cell.angle_gamma   90.00
#
_symmetry.space_group_name_H-M   'P 1'
#
loop_
_entity.id
_entity.type
_entity.pdbx_description
1 polymer ?
#
loop_
_entity_poly.entity_id
_entity_poly.type
_entity_poly.pdbx_seq_one_letter_code
_entity_poly.pdbx_strand_id
1 'polypeptide(L)'
;MNSDHTTRPRFMRAVQRFSWPIILVWLLLTIAVNVLVPPIESVARNNAVSTSPADAPSVIAAKQIGKTFQESNSDSIVMVVLESDKKLGDEAHRYYNGLVKKLEADTEHVQHVQNVWGDVLTAAGVQSQDGKAAYVQINIAGNQGSTLQNDSVHAVRQIVQKSAPPPGLKAYVTGPAALSTDMNEAADKSMLKMMGVTGVVIMIMLFIVYRSVSTVLLVLVMVGFEMGTARGVVAVLGHYQLLGFSTFVVAMLSSLAIAAGTDYAIFLIGRYQEARQAGDDPATAYYTMFRGTYHVILGSGLTIAGATFCLHLARLSYFKALGIPSALGLLVVIAGALTAAPAIVAVAGRFGLLDPKRAIKVHGWRRIGTATVRWPGPVFVTSVLIAIVGMLIMPSMKLSYNDRFYIPANLPSKIGYAAAERHFIPARMDPDILMIEGDHDMRNSGDMIILDRIAKDIFRLPGIAMVQGITRPLGSPVEHTSIPFQVSMQSIPIQENLQFMKDRVADILKMSDGLGAMIASMQRMYSLLGQVSNTTHHMVGDMNEMKATLDEMRDHLADFDDFARPFRGYLYWEQHCYDIPVCWAARSVFEAIDGVDKFSDNMKALLKDVDDIDAVLPQMLAQFPPIIAVAKSMRRTLLTMHSSFSGLVTQMARMTDTASAMGQAFDASKADDYFYLPPEAFDNPDFQRGLKLFLSPDGKAARFIITHAEDPATPKGISAVKPELEAAHHAVKGTSLVNGKFYLTGTAAMYNDIQSGAKYDILLVGLAALTLIFVVMLIITRALVASMAIVGTVLLSLGAAFGLSVLVWQHVVGLDLNWIAPVFGTIILLAVGSDYNLLLVSRFQGEIAAGLKTGIIRSMGNTGGVVTAAGLVFAFTMMSMVASDLRSIGQAGSTIGLGLLFDTLIVRSLMTPSIAALLGRWFWWPQRVRPRPASYLLRPFGPRRLVRSLLLGEDADAATTKLHKA
;
A
#
# COMPACT_ATOMS: atom_id res chain seq x y z
N MET A 1 -8.30 2.38 81.16
CA MET A 1 -8.80 3.76 81.21
C MET A 1 -7.71 4.69 80.69
N ASN A 2 -8.10 5.71 79.91
CA ASN A 2 -7.37 6.89 79.40
C ASN A 2 -6.31 6.77 78.26
N SER A 3 -6.81 7.12 77.08
CA SER A 3 -6.29 8.15 76.15
C SER A 3 -4.92 7.98 75.51
N ASP A 4 -4.91 7.26 74.37
CA ASP A 4 -4.17 7.71 73.19
C ASP A 4 -5.21 8.07 72.12
N HIS A 5 -5.83 9.25 72.27
CA HIS A 5 -6.61 9.86 71.20
C HIS A 5 -5.64 10.26 70.09
N THR A 6 -5.30 9.31 69.21
CA THR A 6 -4.74 9.64 67.90
C THR A 6 -5.68 10.64 67.26
N THR A 7 -5.21 11.88 67.14
CA THR A 7 -5.99 13.00 66.63
C THR A 7 -6.51 12.62 65.25
N ARG A 8 -7.83 12.34 65.15
CA ARG A 8 -8.48 11.98 63.89
C ARG A 8 -8.14 13.04 62.84
N PRO A 9 -7.48 12.70 61.72
CA PRO A 9 -6.97 13.68 60.76
C PRO A 9 -8.05 14.65 60.29
N ARG A 10 -7.70 15.94 60.17
CA ARG A 10 -8.67 17.01 59.84
C ARG A 10 -9.42 16.73 58.53
N PHE A 11 -8.72 16.26 57.50
CA PHE A 11 -9.31 15.91 56.20
C PHE A 11 -10.35 14.77 56.31
N MET A 12 -10.00 13.66 56.96
CA MET A 12 -10.90 12.51 57.11
C MET A 12 -12.17 12.85 57.90
N ARG A 13 -12.02 13.72 58.91
CA ARG A 13 -13.14 14.23 59.70
C ARG A 13 -14.04 15.17 58.89
N ALA A 14 -13.45 16.03 58.05
CA ALA A 14 -14.19 16.90 57.15
C ALA A 14 -15.04 16.09 56.16
N VAL A 15 -14.47 15.07 55.52
CA VAL A 15 -15.21 14.18 54.60
C VAL A 15 -16.36 13.46 55.31
N GLN A 16 -16.16 12.98 56.54
CA GLN A 16 -17.22 12.31 57.30
C GLN A 16 -18.33 13.28 57.78
N ARG A 17 -17.98 14.53 58.12
CA ARG A 17 -18.93 15.54 58.59
C ARG A 17 -19.77 16.10 57.46
N PHE A 18 -19.14 16.37 56.32
CA PHE A 18 -19.76 16.93 55.13
C PHE A 18 -20.14 15.85 54.10
N SER A 19 -20.35 14.60 54.52
CA SER A 19 -20.60 13.48 53.60
C SER A 19 -21.84 13.68 52.72
N TRP A 20 -22.94 14.24 53.25
CA TRP A 20 -24.13 14.57 52.46
C TRP A 20 -23.86 15.71 51.45
N PRO A 21 -23.32 16.88 51.87
CA PRO A 21 -22.91 17.92 50.93
C PRO A 21 -21.93 17.44 49.85
N ILE A 22 -20.95 16.61 50.18
CA ILE A 22 -19.97 16.09 49.22
C ILE A 22 -20.66 15.22 48.18
N ILE A 23 -21.53 14.29 48.59
CA ILE A 23 -22.31 13.45 47.64
C ILE A 23 -23.17 14.33 46.74
N LEU A 24 -23.83 15.35 47.30
CA LEU A 24 -24.67 16.26 46.54
C LEU A 24 -23.86 17.10 45.54
N VAL A 25 -22.69 17.61 45.94
CA VAL A 25 -21.77 18.33 45.05
C VAL A 25 -21.28 17.44 43.92
N TRP A 26 -20.90 16.19 44.20
CA TRP A 26 -20.50 15.25 43.15
C TRP A 26 -21.67 14.90 42.23
N LEU A 27 -22.87 14.67 42.76
CA LEU A 27 -24.08 14.43 41.97
C LEU A 27 -24.39 15.62 41.05
N LEU A 28 -24.39 16.85 41.61
CA LEU A 28 -24.60 18.07 40.83
C LEU A 28 -23.50 18.26 39.79
N LEU A 29 -22.25 17.99 40.14
CA LEU A 29 -21.12 18.08 39.21
C LEU A 29 -21.30 17.08 38.07
N THR A 30 -21.58 15.80 38.36
CA THR A 30 -21.84 14.76 37.36
C THR A 30 -22.99 15.17 36.43
N ILE A 31 -24.12 15.64 36.98
CA ILE A 31 -25.26 16.11 36.19
C ILE A 31 -24.86 17.31 35.34
N ALA A 32 -24.21 18.32 35.93
CA ALA A 32 -23.80 19.52 35.22
C ALA A 32 -22.88 19.20 34.04
N VAL A 33 -21.82 18.40 34.23
CA VAL A 33 -20.87 18.10 33.14
C VAL A 33 -21.44 17.19 32.05
N ASN A 34 -22.50 16.42 32.33
CA ASN A 34 -23.14 15.54 31.34
C ASN A 34 -24.39 16.18 30.67
N VAL A 35 -24.96 17.24 31.25
CA VAL A 35 -26.13 17.95 30.70
C VAL A 35 -25.71 19.24 29.98
N LEU A 36 -24.73 19.97 30.51
CA LEU A 36 -24.27 21.25 29.92
C LEU A 36 -23.42 21.06 28.67
N VAL A 37 -22.81 19.88 28.49
CA VAL A 37 -21.91 19.55 27.38
C VAL A 37 -22.37 18.25 26.74
N PRO A 38 -22.27 18.11 25.40
CA PRO A 38 -22.56 16.84 24.73
C PRO A 38 -21.76 15.68 25.33
N PRO A 39 -22.25 14.44 25.23
CA PRO A 39 -21.52 13.27 25.71
C PRO A 39 -20.15 13.18 25.03
N ILE A 40 -19.18 12.63 25.75
CA ILE A 40 -17.79 12.52 25.30
C ILE A 40 -17.67 11.84 23.93
N GLU A 41 -18.56 10.90 23.58
CA GLU A 41 -18.64 10.28 22.26
C GLU A 41 -18.91 11.31 21.15
N SER A 42 -19.88 12.20 21.37
CA SER A 42 -20.20 13.25 20.40
C SER A 42 -19.09 14.29 20.32
N VAL A 43 -18.49 14.66 21.45
CA VAL A 43 -17.35 15.60 21.47
C VAL A 43 -16.14 14.99 20.77
N ALA A 44 -15.84 13.72 21.02
CA ALA A 44 -14.74 13.01 20.39
C ALA A 44 -14.96 12.85 18.88
N ARG A 45 -16.20 12.61 18.44
CA ARG A 45 -16.56 12.55 17.02
C ARG A 45 -16.43 13.90 16.34
N ASN A 46 -16.88 14.98 16.98
CA ASN A 46 -16.92 16.31 16.38
C ASN A 46 -15.57 17.03 16.42
N ASN A 47 -14.71 16.72 17.40
CA ASN A 47 -13.39 17.32 17.58
C ASN A 47 -12.26 16.28 17.43
N ALA A 48 -12.45 15.28 16.57
CA ALA A 48 -11.44 14.27 16.30
C ALA A 48 -10.22 14.89 15.62
N VAL A 49 -9.03 14.68 16.19
CA VAL A 49 -7.76 15.14 15.59
C VAL A 49 -7.18 14.09 14.67
N SER A 50 -6.34 14.54 13.73
CA SER A 50 -5.62 13.68 12.79
C SER A 50 -4.86 12.56 13.52
N THR A 51 -5.07 11.32 13.10
CA THR A 51 -4.36 10.14 13.61
C THR A 51 -3.00 9.93 12.94
N SER A 52 -2.78 10.56 11.78
CA SER A 52 -1.48 10.60 11.10
C SER A 52 -0.44 11.41 11.88
N PRO A 53 0.81 10.95 12.00
CA PRO A 53 1.91 11.74 12.57
C PRO A 53 2.29 12.86 11.60
N ALA A 54 2.21 14.12 12.03
CA ALA A 54 2.48 15.27 11.15
C ALA A 54 3.96 15.38 10.73
N ASP A 55 4.87 14.74 11.47
CA ASP A 55 6.31 14.70 11.25
C ASP A 55 6.77 13.45 10.46
N ALA A 56 5.86 12.55 10.09
CA ALA A 56 6.20 11.35 9.32
C ALA A 56 6.58 11.73 7.87
N PRO A 57 7.71 11.21 7.33
CA PRO A 57 8.14 11.46 5.96
C PRO A 57 7.05 11.19 4.90
N SER A 58 6.31 10.08 5.03
CA SER A 58 5.23 9.70 4.10
C SER A 58 4.05 10.68 4.11
N VAL A 59 3.69 11.24 5.28
CA VAL A 59 2.61 12.22 5.44
C VAL A 59 3.03 13.59 4.90
N ILE A 60 4.28 13.98 5.14
CA ILE A 60 4.87 15.19 4.55
C ILE A 60 4.91 15.05 3.03
N ALA A 61 5.34 13.89 2.53
CA ALA A 61 5.35 13.59 1.10
C ALA A 61 3.95 13.64 0.48
N ALA A 62 2.93 13.05 1.11
CA ALA A 62 1.54 13.10 0.63
C ALA A 62 1.05 14.55 0.44
N LYS A 63 1.25 15.39 1.47
CA LYS A 63 0.84 16.80 1.43
C LYS A 63 1.64 17.62 0.44
N GLN A 64 2.95 17.36 0.34
CA GLN A 64 3.81 18.05 -0.62
C GLN A 64 3.45 17.68 -2.06
N ILE A 65 3.23 16.40 -2.36
CA ILE A 65 2.77 15.92 -3.67
C ILE A 65 1.44 16.56 -4.02
N GLY A 66 0.46 16.51 -3.11
CA GLY A 66 -0.85 17.14 -3.32
C GLY A 66 -0.73 18.64 -3.60
N LYS A 67 0.16 19.36 -2.89
CA LYS A 67 0.39 20.79 -3.09
C LYS A 67 1.09 21.09 -4.43
N THR A 68 2.14 20.34 -4.76
CA THR A 68 2.94 20.54 -5.99
C THR A 68 2.12 20.25 -7.24
N PHE A 69 1.25 19.25 -7.20
CA PHE A 69 0.32 18.92 -8.29
C PHE A 69 -0.99 19.72 -8.25
N GLN A 70 -1.20 20.57 -7.23
CA GLN A 70 -2.44 21.34 -7.02
C GLN A 70 -3.69 20.45 -6.88
N GLU A 71 -3.54 19.26 -6.31
CA GLU A 71 -4.59 18.26 -6.13
C GLU A 71 -5.18 18.30 -4.71
N SER A 72 -4.35 18.52 -3.68
CA SER A 72 -4.81 18.37 -2.30
C SER A 72 -3.89 19.04 -1.29
N ASN A 73 -4.44 19.46 -0.14
CA ASN A 73 -3.68 19.80 1.06
C ASN A 73 -3.87 18.78 2.21
N SER A 74 -4.63 17.72 1.96
CA SER A 74 -4.95 16.63 2.87
C SER A 74 -4.13 15.36 2.54
N ASP A 75 -3.93 14.51 3.56
CA ASP A 75 -3.38 13.16 3.43
C ASP A 75 -4.46 12.07 3.20
N SER A 76 -5.73 12.47 3.03
CA SER A 76 -6.86 11.53 2.91
C SER A 76 -7.29 11.28 1.48
N ILE A 77 -7.36 9.99 1.14
CA ILE A 77 -7.80 9.49 -0.17
C ILE A 77 -8.96 8.52 0.02
N VAL A 78 -9.99 8.70 -0.81
CA VAL A 78 -11.12 7.78 -0.97
C VAL A 78 -11.05 7.17 -2.36
N MET A 79 -11.45 5.90 -2.46
CA MET A 79 -11.56 5.19 -3.72
C MET A 79 -13.02 4.84 -4.00
N VAL A 80 -13.47 5.07 -5.22
CA VAL A 80 -14.77 4.55 -5.69
C VAL A 80 -14.51 3.44 -6.69
N VAL A 81 -14.96 2.24 -6.37
CA VAL A 81 -14.79 1.03 -7.18
C VAL A 81 -16.09 0.73 -7.89
N LEU A 82 -16.03 0.61 -9.21
CA LEU A 82 -17.10 0.15 -10.08
C LEU A 82 -16.89 -1.34 -10.36
N GLU A 83 -17.90 -2.15 -10.09
CA GLU A 83 -17.92 -3.59 -10.35
C GLU A 83 -19.13 -3.91 -11.24
N SER A 84 -18.91 -4.66 -12.32
CA SER A 84 -19.96 -5.08 -13.25
C SER A 84 -19.90 -6.57 -13.55
N ASP A 85 -21.05 -7.21 -13.68
CA ASP A 85 -21.13 -8.63 -14.06
C ASP A 85 -20.65 -8.86 -15.52
N LYS A 86 -20.80 -7.82 -16.35
CA LYS A 86 -20.38 -7.77 -17.76
C LYS A 86 -19.19 -6.83 -17.95
N LYS A 87 -18.49 -6.92 -19.08
CA LYS A 87 -17.42 -5.96 -19.43
C LYS A 87 -17.97 -4.52 -19.39
N LEU A 88 -17.19 -3.61 -18.84
CA LEU A 88 -17.54 -2.19 -18.75
C LEU A 88 -17.63 -1.61 -20.16
N GLY A 89 -18.83 -1.14 -20.54
CA GLY A 89 -19.11 -0.52 -21.83
C GLY A 89 -19.50 0.95 -21.71
N ASP A 90 -20.13 1.51 -22.74
CA ASP A 90 -20.47 2.93 -22.83
C ASP A 90 -21.43 3.41 -21.73
N GLU A 91 -22.34 2.54 -21.26
CA GLU A 91 -23.24 2.84 -20.14
C GLU A 91 -22.46 3.08 -18.84
N ALA A 92 -21.43 2.27 -18.60
CA ALA A 92 -20.58 2.43 -17.42
C ALA A 92 -19.73 3.70 -17.51
N HIS A 93 -19.21 4.04 -18.69
CA HIS A 93 -18.48 5.30 -18.92
C HIS A 93 -19.40 6.52 -18.75
N ARG A 94 -20.65 6.47 -19.25
CA ARG A 94 -21.63 7.56 -19.05
C ARG A 94 -21.96 7.74 -17.58
N TYR A 95 -22.22 6.66 -16.84
CA TYR A 95 -22.44 6.70 -15.40
C TYR A 95 -21.24 7.30 -14.67
N TYR A 96 -20.04 6.82 -14.99
CA TYR A 96 -18.80 7.29 -14.38
C TYR A 96 -18.53 8.77 -14.66
N ASN A 97 -18.66 9.23 -15.90
CA ASN A 97 -18.48 10.64 -16.25
C ASN A 97 -19.51 11.54 -15.55
N GLY A 98 -20.75 11.05 -15.39
CA GLY A 98 -21.78 11.73 -14.61
C GLY A 98 -21.46 11.77 -13.11
N LEU A 99 -20.87 10.69 -12.57
CA LEU A 99 -20.44 10.61 -11.18
C LEU A 99 -19.26 11.53 -10.89
N VAL A 100 -18.22 11.53 -11.74
CA VAL A 100 -17.05 12.41 -11.63
C VAL A 100 -17.48 13.87 -11.62
N LYS A 101 -18.34 14.30 -12.55
CA LYS A 101 -18.86 15.68 -12.56
C LYS A 101 -19.57 16.09 -11.27
N LYS A 102 -20.32 15.18 -10.65
CA LYS A 102 -20.99 15.46 -9.37
C LYS A 102 -20.01 15.52 -8.20
N LEU A 103 -18.95 14.70 -8.23
CA LEU A 103 -17.89 14.73 -7.22
C LEU A 103 -17.06 16.01 -7.34
N GLU A 104 -16.69 16.42 -8.55
CA GLU A 104 -15.96 17.67 -8.82
C GLU A 104 -16.78 18.93 -8.48
N ALA A 105 -18.12 18.83 -8.50
CA ALA A 105 -19.00 19.93 -8.12
C ALA A 105 -19.03 20.19 -6.59
N ASP A 106 -18.63 19.22 -5.76
CA ASP A 106 -18.57 19.36 -4.30
C ASP A 106 -17.19 19.85 -3.86
N THR A 107 -16.93 21.15 -4.04
CA THR A 107 -15.64 21.77 -3.69
C THR A 107 -15.39 21.90 -2.19
N GLU A 108 -16.38 21.60 -1.35
CA GLU A 108 -16.25 21.65 0.11
C GLU A 108 -15.59 20.36 0.63
N HIS A 109 -16.02 19.20 0.14
CA HIS A 109 -15.57 17.90 0.62
C HIS A 109 -14.58 17.20 -0.31
N VAL A 110 -14.63 17.48 -1.62
CA VAL A 110 -13.76 16.90 -2.64
C VAL A 110 -12.78 17.95 -3.12
N GLN A 111 -11.49 17.68 -2.93
CA GLN A 111 -10.42 18.59 -3.38
C GLN A 111 -10.00 18.30 -4.81
N HIS A 112 -9.87 17.02 -5.14
CA HIS A 112 -9.49 16.60 -6.49
C HIS A 112 -9.98 15.18 -6.79
N VAL A 113 -10.39 14.97 -8.04
CA VAL A 113 -10.79 13.66 -8.57
C VAL A 113 -9.78 13.27 -9.65
N GLN A 114 -9.05 12.17 -9.42
CA GLN A 114 -8.09 11.67 -10.40
C GLN A 114 -8.84 10.93 -11.51
N ASN A 115 -9.38 11.69 -12.47
CA ASN A 115 -10.17 11.14 -13.56
C ASN A 115 -9.29 10.51 -14.66
N VAL A 116 -8.84 9.28 -14.41
CA VAL A 116 -8.03 8.50 -15.37
C VAL A 116 -8.84 7.47 -16.16
N TRP A 117 -10.03 7.06 -15.69
CA TRP A 117 -10.85 6.13 -16.48
C TRP A 117 -11.71 6.82 -17.55
N GLY A 118 -11.95 8.13 -17.42
CA GLY A 118 -12.78 8.89 -18.35
C GLY A 118 -12.14 9.12 -19.72
N ASP A 119 -10.82 8.91 -19.83
CA ASP A 119 -10.06 8.97 -21.08
C ASP A 119 -9.57 7.56 -21.46
N VAL A 120 -9.84 7.15 -22.70
CA VAL A 120 -9.49 5.82 -23.24
C VAL A 120 -7.98 5.57 -23.14
N LEU A 121 -7.16 6.62 -23.23
CA LEU A 121 -5.70 6.52 -23.20
C LEU A 121 -5.14 6.18 -21.82
N THR A 122 -5.81 6.62 -20.75
CA THR A 122 -5.37 6.41 -19.36
C THR A 122 -6.20 5.35 -18.62
N ALA A 123 -7.32 4.91 -19.22
CA ALA A 123 -8.23 3.91 -18.67
C ALA A 123 -7.56 2.58 -18.30
N ALA A 124 -6.60 2.12 -19.11
CA ALA A 124 -5.88 0.87 -18.86
C ALA A 124 -5.09 0.87 -17.53
N GLY A 125 -4.76 2.05 -16.99
CA GLY A 125 -4.09 2.19 -15.69
C GLY A 125 -4.97 1.77 -14.50
N VAL A 126 -6.28 1.98 -14.58
CA VAL A 126 -7.22 1.74 -13.46
C VAL A 126 -8.32 0.72 -13.74
N GLN A 127 -8.44 0.25 -14.98
CA GLN A 127 -9.35 -0.83 -15.36
C GLN A 127 -8.71 -2.20 -15.10
N SER A 128 -9.52 -3.15 -14.65
CA SER A 128 -9.10 -4.52 -14.41
C SER A 128 -8.78 -5.25 -15.72
N GLN A 129 -7.93 -6.28 -15.65
CA GLN A 129 -7.53 -7.05 -16.84
C GLN A 129 -8.72 -7.79 -17.51
N ASP A 130 -9.73 -8.18 -16.73
CA ASP A 130 -10.97 -8.78 -17.25
C ASP A 130 -11.97 -7.75 -17.80
N GLY A 131 -11.68 -6.45 -17.63
CA GLY A 131 -12.48 -5.33 -18.08
C GLY A 131 -13.81 -5.16 -17.34
N LYS A 132 -14.00 -5.81 -16.19
CA LYS A 132 -15.25 -5.80 -15.41
C LYS A 132 -15.25 -4.83 -14.22
N ALA A 133 -14.10 -4.32 -13.82
CA ALA A 133 -13.97 -3.36 -12.75
C ALA A 133 -13.06 -2.18 -13.12
N ALA A 134 -13.36 -1.03 -12.53
CA ALA A 134 -12.55 0.18 -12.65
C ALA A 134 -12.64 0.96 -11.32
N TYR A 135 -11.63 1.76 -10.99
CA TYR A 135 -11.68 2.62 -9.81
C TYR A 135 -11.26 4.04 -10.14
N VAL A 136 -11.70 4.97 -9.28
CA VAL A 136 -11.25 6.36 -9.26
C VAL A 136 -10.79 6.72 -7.86
N GLN A 137 -9.65 7.42 -7.80
CA GLN A 137 -9.11 7.97 -6.56
C GLN A 137 -9.56 9.42 -6.40
N ILE A 138 -9.92 9.78 -5.18
CA ILE A 138 -10.49 11.08 -4.82
C ILE A 138 -9.73 11.58 -3.60
N ASN A 139 -9.07 12.73 -3.75
CA ASN A 139 -8.54 13.47 -2.62
C ASN A 139 -9.66 14.25 -1.96
N ILE A 140 -9.86 14.03 -0.67
CA ILE A 140 -10.94 14.62 0.11
C ILE A 140 -10.43 15.61 1.15
N ALA A 141 -11.29 16.52 1.58
CA ALA A 141 -10.97 17.47 2.63
C ALA A 141 -10.83 16.80 4.01
N GLY A 142 -9.92 17.33 4.81
CA GLY A 142 -9.65 16.84 6.16
C GLY A 142 -8.65 15.68 6.22
N ASN A 143 -7.77 15.70 7.22
CA ASN A 143 -6.73 14.69 7.39
C ASN A 143 -7.28 13.38 7.99
N GLN A 144 -6.55 12.28 7.84
CA GLN A 144 -7.00 10.96 8.23
C GLN A 144 -7.38 10.89 9.72
N GLY A 145 -8.59 10.41 10.02
CA GLY A 145 -9.13 10.30 11.37
C GLY A 145 -9.77 11.58 11.93
N SER A 146 -9.74 12.70 11.19
CA SER A 146 -10.39 13.95 11.60
C SER A 146 -11.90 13.97 11.31
N THR A 147 -12.62 14.88 11.98
CA THR A 147 -14.07 15.08 11.75
C THR A 147 -14.37 15.44 10.30
N LEU A 148 -13.63 16.40 9.73
CA LEU A 148 -13.82 16.86 8.35
C LEU A 148 -13.62 15.72 7.33
N GLN A 149 -12.71 14.79 7.61
CA GLN A 149 -12.48 13.61 6.80
C GLN A 149 -13.68 12.65 6.83
N ASN A 150 -14.31 12.46 8.00
CA ASN A 150 -15.52 11.63 8.12
C ASN A 150 -16.68 12.26 7.34
N ASP A 151 -16.90 13.56 7.51
CA ASP A 151 -17.96 14.30 6.81
C ASP A 151 -17.77 14.22 5.29
N SER A 152 -16.53 14.36 4.82
CA SER A 152 -16.20 14.24 3.40
C SER A 152 -16.43 12.83 2.85
N VAL A 153 -16.11 11.77 3.60
CA VAL A 153 -16.45 10.38 3.22
C VAL A 153 -17.98 10.20 3.12
N HIS A 154 -18.74 10.77 4.06
CA HIS A 154 -20.21 10.72 4.02
C HIS A 154 -20.77 11.45 2.80
N ALA A 155 -20.23 12.62 2.44
CA ALA A 155 -20.61 13.36 1.26
C ALA A 155 -20.39 12.54 -0.02
N VAL A 156 -19.19 11.95 -0.19
CA VAL A 156 -18.87 11.07 -1.34
C VAL A 156 -19.83 9.87 -1.39
N ARG A 157 -20.11 9.23 -0.25
CA ARG A 157 -21.08 8.11 -0.18
C ARG A 157 -22.47 8.52 -0.60
N GLN A 158 -22.95 9.68 -0.15
CA GLN A 158 -24.25 10.20 -0.55
C GLN A 158 -24.31 10.50 -2.05
N ILE A 159 -23.25 11.07 -2.63
CA ILE A 159 -23.17 11.35 -4.08
C ILE A 159 -23.23 10.04 -4.89
N VAL A 160 -22.49 9.02 -4.47
CA VAL A 160 -22.48 7.70 -5.12
C VAL A 160 -23.85 7.02 -5.00
N GLN A 161 -24.47 7.03 -3.81
CA GLN A 161 -25.79 6.42 -3.59
C GLN A 161 -26.90 7.12 -4.40
N LYS A 162 -26.89 8.46 -4.47
CA LYS A 162 -27.88 9.24 -5.23
C LYS A 162 -27.72 9.12 -6.74
N SER A 163 -26.57 8.66 -7.23
CA SER A 163 -26.30 8.59 -8.67
C SER A 163 -26.90 7.39 -9.38
N ALA A 164 -27.46 6.41 -8.66
CA ALA A 164 -28.19 5.24 -9.14
C ALA A 164 -27.52 4.54 -10.36
N PRO A 165 -26.65 3.54 -10.14
CA PRO A 165 -25.96 2.86 -11.23
C PRO A 165 -26.93 2.07 -12.13
N PRO A 166 -26.60 1.90 -13.43
CA PRO A 166 -27.38 1.09 -14.35
C PRO A 166 -27.47 -0.38 -13.90
N PRO A 167 -28.49 -1.14 -14.34
CA PRO A 167 -28.67 -2.54 -13.96
C PRO A 167 -27.42 -3.39 -14.25
N GLY A 168 -26.90 -4.08 -13.22
CA GLY A 168 -25.69 -4.91 -13.32
C GLY A 168 -24.37 -4.18 -13.03
N LEU A 169 -24.39 -2.86 -12.83
CA LEU A 169 -23.25 -2.08 -12.34
C LEU A 169 -23.46 -1.74 -10.86
N LYS A 170 -22.40 -1.89 -10.05
CA LYS A 170 -22.39 -1.50 -8.63
C LYS A 170 -21.22 -0.56 -8.39
N ALA A 171 -21.44 0.42 -7.52
CA ALA A 171 -20.43 1.39 -7.11
C ALA A 171 -20.23 1.30 -5.59
N TYR A 172 -18.98 1.12 -5.18
CA TYR A 172 -18.59 0.96 -3.78
C TYR A 172 -17.61 2.06 -3.38
N VAL A 173 -17.80 2.65 -2.20
CA VAL A 173 -16.87 3.64 -1.63
C VAL A 173 -15.96 2.94 -0.63
N THR A 174 -14.66 2.97 -0.90
CA THR A 174 -13.60 2.29 -0.14
C THR A 174 -12.34 3.17 -0.05
N GLY A 175 -11.21 2.59 0.35
CA GLY A 175 -9.94 3.28 0.53
C GLY A 175 -9.61 3.61 1.99
N PRO A 176 -8.39 4.09 2.28
CA PRO A 176 -7.90 4.29 3.65
C PRO A 176 -8.75 5.25 4.49
N ALA A 177 -9.26 6.33 3.88
CA ALA A 177 -10.11 7.28 4.59
C ALA A 177 -11.50 6.70 4.91
N ALA A 178 -12.12 6.02 3.95
CA ALA A 178 -13.41 5.36 4.15
C ALA A 178 -13.33 4.22 5.18
N LEU A 179 -12.21 3.49 5.20
CA LEU A 179 -11.91 2.47 6.19
C LEU A 179 -11.79 3.07 7.60
N SER A 180 -11.04 4.16 7.75
CA SER A 180 -10.89 4.89 9.01
C SER A 180 -12.24 5.39 9.55
N THR A 181 -13.08 5.98 8.68
CA THR A 181 -14.44 6.42 9.06
C THR A 181 -15.31 5.26 9.54
N ASP A 182 -15.33 4.14 8.82
CA ASP A 182 -16.11 2.97 9.23
C ASP A 182 -15.61 2.37 10.56
N MET A 183 -14.30 2.38 10.79
CA MET A 183 -13.72 1.96 12.06
C MET A 183 -14.16 2.85 13.22
N ASN A 184 -14.13 4.17 13.03
CA ASN A 184 -14.57 5.15 14.03
C ASN A 184 -16.06 4.96 14.35
N GLU A 185 -16.92 4.82 13.33
CA GLU A 185 -18.35 4.58 13.55
C GLU A 185 -18.63 3.24 14.24
N ALA A 186 -17.94 2.17 13.84
CA ALA A 186 -18.10 0.85 14.42
C ALA A 186 -17.60 0.83 15.89
N ALA A 187 -16.53 1.56 16.20
CA ALA A 187 -16.05 1.74 17.57
C ALA A 187 -17.09 2.49 18.41
N ASP A 188 -17.62 3.61 17.91
CA ASP A 188 -18.65 4.40 18.58
C ASP A 188 -19.92 3.59 18.87
N LYS A 189 -20.42 2.83 17.88
CA LYS A 189 -21.59 1.95 18.06
C LYS A 189 -21.33 0.84 19.07
N SER A 190 -20.10 0.31 19.09
CA SER A 190 -19.69 -0.75 20.03
C SER A 190 -19.55 -0.26 21.47
N MET A 191 -19.35 1.04 21.71
CA MET A 191 -19.09 1.59 23.06
C MET A 191 -20.22 1.29 24.04
N LEU A 192 -21.47 1.57 23.68
CA LEU A 192 -22.62 1.34 24.55
C LEU A 192 -22.79 -0.15 24.88
N LYS A 193 -22.60 -1.02 23.88
CA LYS A 193 -22.62 -2.48 24.05
C LYS A 193 -21.53 -2.93 25.01
N MET A 194 -20.29 -2.44 24.84
CA MET A 194 -19.18 -2.75 25.75
C MET A 194 -19.44 -2.27 27.17
N MET A 195 -19.92 -1.04 27.36
CA MET A 195 -20.23 -0.53 28.71
C MET A 195 -21.30 -1.38 29.41
N GLY A 196 -22.34 -1.78 28.68
CA GLY A 196 -23.37 -2.68 29.19
C GLY A 196 -22.80 -4.04 29.60
N VAL A 197 -22.02 -4.68 28.72
CA VAL A 197 -21.39 -5.99 28.99
C VAL A 197 -20.43 -5.88 30.18
N THR A 198 -19.58 -4.86 30.21
CA THR A 198 -18.65 -4.60 31.31
C THR A 198 -19.37 -4.38 32.63
N GLY A 199 -20.43 -3.58 32.65
CA GLY A 199 -21.26 -3.37 33.84
C GLY A 199 -21.88 -4.66 34.37
N VAL A 200 -22.37 -5.53 33.48
CA VAL A 200 -22.89 -6.86 33.85
C VAL A 200 -21.79 -7.75 34.40
N VAL A 201 -20.62 -7.80 33.77
CA VAL A 201 -19.46 -8.58 34.24
C VAL A 201 -19.04 -8.13 35.64
N ILE A 202 -18.91 -6.82 35.86
CA ILE A 202 -18.57 -6.24 37.17
C ILE A 202 -19.64 -6.57 38.20
N MET A 203 -20.92 -6.42 37.87
CA MET A 203 -22.02 -6.76 38.76
C MET A 203 -21.96 -8.23 39.20
N ILE A 204 -21.74 -9.15 38.26
CA ILE A 204 -21.61 -10.59 38.55
C ILE A 204 -20.38 -10.84 39.42
N MET A 205 -19.22 -10.27 39.08
CA MET A 205 -17.99 -10.46 39.85
C MET A 205 -18.11 -9.90 41.27
N LEU A 206 -18.61 -8.67 41.43
CA LEU A 206 -18.84 -8.06 42.74
C LEU A 206 -19.86 -8.86 43.56
N PHE A 207 -20.90 -9.41 42.91
CA PHE A 207 -21.86 -10.28 43.58
C PHE A 207 -21.20 -11.58 44.05
N ILE A 208 -20.29 -12.18 43.28
CA ILE A 208 -19.53 -13.36 43.71
C ILE A 208 -18.64 -13.03 44.92
N VAL A 209 -18.00 -11.85 44.91
CA VAL A 209 -17.06 -11.40 45.96
C VAL A 209 -17.78 -11.06 47.27
N TYR A 210 -18.80 -10.19 47.22
CA TYR A 210 -19.47 -9.66 48.42
C TYR A 210 -20.74 -10.42 48.79
N ARG A 211 -21.37 -11.12 47.84
CA ARG A 211 -22.66 -11.83 48.02
C ARG A 211 -23.75 -10.99 48.69
N SER A 212 -23.72 -9.68 48.46
CA SER A 212 -24.68 -8.73 49.02
C SER A 212 -25.07 -7.71 47.98
N VAL A 213 -26.35 -7.69 47.61
CA VAL A 213 -26.90 -6.76 46.62
C VAL A 213 -26.70 -5.31 47.03
N SER A 214 -26.81 -4.98 48.32
CA SER A 214 -26.59 -3.62 48.84
C SER A 214 -25.17 -3.12 48.56
N THR A 215 -24.16 -3.96 48.85
CA THR A 215 -22.75 -3.61 48.66
C THR A 215 -22.42 -3.49 47.18
N VAL A 216 -22.95 -4.38 46.34
CA VAL A 216 -22.78 -4.32 44.87
C VAL A 216 -23.36 -3.03 44.32
N LEU A 217 -24.60 -2.69 44.68
CA LEU A 217 -25.24 -1.46 44.21
C LEU A 217 -24.50 -0.21 44.67
N LEU A 218 -24.00 -0.19 45.91
CA LEU A 218 -23.17 0.92 46.42
C LEU A 218 -21.86 1.08 45.63
N VAL A 219 -21.16 -0.01 45.31
CA VAL A 219 -19.95 0.05 44.47
C VAL A 219 -20.30 0.58 43.09
N LEU A 220 -21.36 0.08 42.45
CA LEU A 220 -21.79 0.55 41.13
C LEU A 220 -22.16 2.04 41.14
N VAL A 221 -22.77 2.54 42.22
CA VAL A 221 -23.05 3.98 42.38
C VAL A 221 -21.76 4.79 42.54
N MET A 222 -20.79 4.33 43.35
CA MET A 222 -19.49 4.99 43.48
C MET A 222 -18.77 5.10 42.14
N VAL A 223 -18.67 3.98 41.41
CA VAL A 223 -18.02 3.91 40.10
C VAL A 223 -18.79 4.74 39.06
N GLY A 224 -20.12 4.75 39.13
CA GLY A 224 -20.97 5.57 38.27
C GLY A 224 -20.71 7.08 38.44
N PHE A 225 -20.55 7.56 39.67
CA PHE A 225 -20.18 8.96 39.93
C PHE A 225 -18.77 9.29 39.44
N GLU A 226 -17.80 8.43 39.74
CA GLU A 226 -16.40 8.62 39.34
C GLU A 226 -16.28 8.63 37.82
N MET A 227 -16.83 7.64 37.13
CA MET A 227 -16.82 7.53 35.67
C MET A 227 -17.62 8.66 35.01
N GLY A 228 -18.85 8.94 35.46
CA GLY A 228 -19.70 9.97 34.87
C GLY A 228 -19.08 11.36 34.97
N THR A 229 -18.41 11.65 36.10
CA THR A 229 -17.71 12.93 36.27
C THR A 229 -16.40 12.95 35.48
N ALA A 230 -15.60 11.89 35.51
CA ALA A 230 -14.34 11.84 34.76
C ALA A 230 -14.57 12.03 33.26
N ARG A 231 -15.57 11.35 32.71
CA ARG A 231 -15.95 11.48 31.29
C ARG A 231 -16.50 12.86 30.97
N GLY A 232 -17.37 13.41 31.81
CA GLY A 232 -17.94 14.73 31.59
C GLY A 232 -16.91 15.86 31.70
N VAL A 233 -15.99 15.81 32.67
CA VAL A 233 -14.89 16.79 32.80
C VAL A 233 -14.00 16.76 31.56
N VAL A 234 -13.63 15.56 31.09
CA VAL A 234 -12.84 15.42 29.86
C VAL A 234 -13.64 15.91 28.64
N ALA A 235 -14.94 15.60 28.56
CA ALA A 235 -15.81 16.10 27.49
C ALA A 235 -15.90 17.64 27.46
N VAL A 236 -16.00 18.30 28.63
CA VAL A 236 -16.00 19.76 28.74
C VAL A 236 -14.71 20.34 28.16
N LEU A 237 -13.55 19.80 28.55
CA LEU A 237 -12.26 20.24 28.04
C LEU A 237 -12.14 20.03 26.51
N GLY A 238 -12.71 18.96 25.99
CA GLY A 238 -12.78 18.71 24.55
C GLY A 238 -13.73 19.62 23.80
N HIS A 239 -14.87 19.96 24.40
CA HIS A 239 -15.84 20.85 23.79
C HIS A 239 -15.26 22.25 23.58
N TYR A 240 -14.47 22.74 24.54
CA TYR A 240 -13.72 23.99 24.42
C TYR A 240 -12.40 23.89 23.64
N GLN A 241 -12.15 22.77 22.95
CA GLN A 241 -10.96 22.53 22.11
C GLN A 241 -9.61 22.68 22.87
N LEU A 242 -9.61 22.50 24.19
CA LEU A 242 -8.40 22.54 25.01
C LEU A 242 -7.58 21.24 24.92
N LEU A 243 -8.21 20.16 24.46
CA LEU A 243 -7.61 18.83 24.31
C LEU A 243 -7.98 18.23 22.95
N GLY A 244 -7.02 17.57 22.30
CA GLY A 244 -7.28 16.77 21.09
C GLY A 244 -7.92 15.43 21.44
N PHE A 245 -8.91 15.00 20.65
CA PHE A 245 -9.63 13.74 20.86
C PHE A 245 -9.37 12.72 19.78
N SER A 246 -9.42 11.46 20.20
CA SER A 246 -9.52 10.30 19.34
C SER A 246 -10.65 9.41 19.88
N THR A 247 -11.32 8.65 19.01
CA THR A 247 -12.32 7.64 19.39
C THR A 247 -11.77 6.62 20.40
N PHE A 248 -10.48 6.33 20.33
CA PHE A 248 -9.78 5.47 21.29
C PHE A 248 -9.67 6.07 22.70
N VAL A 249 -9.70 7.41 22.86
CA VAL A 249 -9.68 8.08 24.18
C VAL A 249 -10.87 7.62 25.00
N VAL A 250 -12.06 7.59 24.38
CA VAL A 250 -13.32 7.27 25.09
C VAL A 250 -13.29 5.84 25.60
N ALA A 251 -12.85 4.89 24.77
CA ALA A 251 -12.74 3.48 25.13
C ALA A 251 -11.74 3.27 26.28
N MET A 252 -10.54 3.84 26.14
CA MET A 252 -9.47 3.71 27.11
C MET A 252 -9.83 4.38 28.44
N LEU A 253 -10.23 5.65 28.42
CA LEU A 253 -10.63 6.38 29.62
C LEU A 253 -11.77 5.67 30.36
N SER A 254 -12.79 5.22 29.63
CA SER A 254 -13.92 4.52 30.26
C SER A 254 -13.48 3.20 30.89
N SER A 255 -12.70 2.39 30.19
CA SER A 255 -12.23 1.11 30.71
C SER A 255 -11.34 1.28 31.96
N LEU A 256 -10.37 2.20 31.94
CA LEU A 256 -9.52 2.49 33.10
C LEU A 256 -10.30 3.11 34.24
N ALA A 257 -11.22 4.05 33.97
CA ALA A 257 -12.00 4.70 35.02
C ALA A 257 -12.91 3.71 35.75
N ILE A 258 -13.60 2.85 35.00
CA ILE A 258 -14.44 1.78 35.57
C ILE A 258 -13.58 0.85 36.42
N ALA A 259 -12.46 0.37 35.88
CA ALA A 259 -11.63 -0.59 36.56
C ALA A 259 -10.96 -0.02 37.82
N ALA A 260 -10.28 1.12 37.70
CA ALA A 260 -9.61 1.77 38.83
C ALA A 260 -10.63 2.20 39.90
N GLY A 261 -11.76 2.78 39.50
CA GLY A 261 -12.82 3.16 40.43
C GLY A 261 -13.41 1.96 41.17
N THR A 262 -13.64 0.84 40.47
CA THR A 262 -14.13 -0.39 41.09
C THR A 262 -13.12 -0.94 42.09
N ASP A 263 -11.83 -0.94 41.74
CA ASP A 263 -10.76 -1.39 42.62
C ASP A 263 -10.63 -0.53 43.88
N TYR A 264 -10.68 0.79 43.74
CA TYR A 264 -10.64 1.71 44.87
C TYR A 264 -11.84 1.52 45.81
N ALA A 265 -13.04 1.31 45.24
CA ALA A 265 -14.23 0.98 46.01
C ALA A 265 -14.07 -0.38 46.74
N ILE A 266 -13.50 -1.39 46.08
CA ILE A 266 -13.22 -2.71 46.69
C ILE A 266 -12.25 -2.57 47.88
N PHE A 267 -11.20 -1.76 47.75
CA PHE A 267 -10.23 -1.57 48.84
C PHE A 267 -10.83 -0.83 50.03
N LEU A 268 -11.61 0.22 49.78
CA LEU A 268 -12.32 0.95 50.84
C LEU A 268 -13.30 0.02 51.57
N ILE A 269 -14.21 -0.63 50.84
CA ILE A 269 -15.22 -1.49 51.46
C ILE A 269 -14.58 -2.71 52.13
N GLY A 270 -13.59 -3.33 51.47
CA GLY A 270 -12.87 -4.47 52.02
C GLY A 270 -12.19 -4.12 53.34
N ARG A 271 -11.55 -2.95 53.45
CA ARG A 271 -10.90 -2.53 54.69
C ARG A 271 -11.89 -2.11 55.77
N TYR A 272 -13.03 -1.52 55.39
CA TYR A 272 -14.12 -1.23 56.31
C TYR A 272 -14.70 -2.52 56.91
N GLN A 273 -14.99 -3.52 56.08
CA GLN A 273 -15.51 -4.81 56.53
C GLN A 273 -14.50 -5.59 57.39
N GLU A 274 -13.21 -5.53 57.07
CA GLU A 274 -12.15 -6.11 57.90
C GLU A 274 -12.11 -5.47 59.30
N ALA A 275 -12.20 -4.15 59.40
CA ALA A 275 -12.26 -3.43 60.67
C ALA A 275 -13.52 -3.79 61.48
N ARG A 276 -14.68 -3.88 60.81
CA ARG A 276 -15.94 -4.34 61.43
C ARG A 276 -15.82 -5.77 61.97
N GLN A 277 -15.17 -6.68 61.25
CA GLN A 277 -14.93 -8.06 61.71
C GLN A 277 -13.92 -8.15 62.86
N ALA A 278 -12.99 -7.19 62.95
CA ALA A 278 -12.07 -7.07 64.08
C ALA A 278 -12.76 -6.54 65.37
N GLY A 279 -14.03 -6.13 65.28
CA GLY A 279 -14.83 -5.63 66.40
C GLY A 279 -14.92 -4.11 66.50
N ASP A 280 -14.41 -3.36 65.51
CA ASP A 280 -14.50 -1.89 65.52
C ASP A 280 -15.96 -1.42 65.32
N ASP A 281 -16.36 -0.37 66.05
CA ASP A 281 -17.63 0.32 65.81
C ASP A 281 -17.65 1.00 64.42
N PRO A 282 -18.82 1.29 63.82
CA PRO A 282 -18.90 1.84 62.47
C PRO A 282 -18.11 3.15 62.27
N ALA A 283 -18.00 4.00 63.30
CA ALA A 283 -17.26 5.25 63.21
C ALA A 283 -15.75 5.01 63.26
N THR A 284 -15.27 4.14 64.16
CA THR A 284 -13.86 3.75 64.22
C THR A 284 -13.43 2.98 62.96
N ALA A 285 -14.27 2.06 62.48
CA ALA A 285 -14.04 1.31 61.24
C ALA A 285 -13.89 2.23 60.03
N TYR A 286 -14.64 3.33 59.94
CA TYR A 286 -14.48 4.35 58.90
C TYR A 286 -13.09 5.01 58.93
N TYR A 287 -12.59 5.41 60.10
CA TYR A 287 -11.26 6.01 60.21
C TYR A 287 -10.15 4.99 59.95
N THR A 288 -10.31 3.75 60.42
CA THR A 288 -9.40 2.63 60.15
C THR A 288 -9.33 2.32 58.65
N MET A 289 -10.48 2.33 57.97
CA MET A 289 -10.58 2.22 56.52
C MET A 289 -9.81 3.34 55.83
N PHE A 290 -10.13 4.60 56.15
CA PHE A 290 -9.63 5.73 55.38
C PHE A 290 -8.12 5.88 55.56
N ARG A 291 -7.61 5.77 56.81
CA ARG A 291 -6.18 5.80 57.11
C ARG A 291 -5.42 4.62 56.50
N GLY A 292 -6.06 3.47 56.37
CA GLY A 292 -5.44 2.28 55.79
C GLY A 292 -5.39 2.26 54.26
N THR A 293 -6.14 3.14 53.58
CA THR A 293 -6.39 3.04 52.13
C THR A 293 -6.03 4.32 51.36
N TYR A 294 -6.00 5.49 51.99
CA TYR A 294 -5.74 6.76 51.27
C TYR A 294 -4.37 6.81 50.57
N HIS A 295 -3.31 6.32 51.22
CA HIS A 295 -1.94 6.33 50.65
C HIS A 295 -1.80 5.32 49.52
N VAL A 296 -2.60 4.24 49.57
CA VAL A 296 -2.70 3.26 48.51
C VAL A 296 -3.36 3.87 47.29
N ILE A 297 -4.56 4.46 47.44
CA ILE A 297 -5.32 5.05 46.31
C ILE A 297 -4.50 6.16 45.64
N LEU A 298 -3.84 7.02 46.43
CA LEU A 298 -2.96 8.07 45.90
C LEU A 298 -1.74 7.49 45.16
N GLY A 299 -1.03 6.53 45.77
CA GLY A 299 0.17 5.93 45.16
C GLY A 299 -0.16 5.18 43.88
N SER A 300 -1.19 4.31 43.95
CA SER A 300 -1.80 3.61 42.82
C SER A 300 -2.16 4.55 41.68
N GLY A 301 -3.07 5.48 41.97
CA GLY A 301 -3.71 6.28 40.94
C GLY A 301 -2.75 7.27 40.31
N LEU A 302 -1.83 7.86 41.07
CA LEU A 302 -0.78 8.72 40.50
C LEU A 302 0.18 7.92 39.62
N THR A 303 0.46 6.65 39.95
CA THR A 303 1.29 5.79 39.12
C THR A 303 0.59 5.48 37.79
N ILE A 304 -0.69 5.12 37.82
CA ILE A 304 -1.45 4.84 36.60
C ILE A 304 -1.65 6.12 35.79
N ALA A 305 -2.01 7.25 36.42
CA ALA A 305 -2.20 8.53 35.76
C ALA A 305 -0.90 8.99 35.10
N GLY A 306 0.22 8.89 35.82
CA GLY A 306 1.54 9.22 35.33
C GLY A 306 1.99 8.31 34.19
N ALA A 307 1.76 6.99 34.28
CA ALA A 307 2.08 6.06 33.21
C ALA A 307 1.24 6.32 31.94
N THR A 308 -0.04 6.66 32.09
CA THR A 308 -0.87 7.10 30.95
C THR A 308 -0.40 8.46 30.41
N PHE A 309 0.06 9.37 31.27
CA PHE A 309 0.61 10.66 30.84
C PHE A 309 1.90 10.49 30.01
N CYS A 310 2.71 9.46 30.27
CA CYS A 310 3.88 9.14 29.44
C CYS A 310 3.53 8.88 27.96
N LEU A 311 2.29 8.51 27.63
CA LEU A 311 1.83 8.40 26.24
C LEU A 311 1.96 9.71 25.47
N HIS A 312 1.93 10.86 26.16
CA HIS A 312 2.13 12.17 25.52
C HIS A 312 3.53 12.34 24.91
N LEU A 313 4.51 11.54 25.34
CA LEU A 313 5.86 11.51 24.77
C LEU A 313 5.94 10.71 23.46
N ALA A 314 4.89 9.98 23.09
CA ALA A 314 4.82 9.24 21.84
C ALA A 314 4.84 10.17 20.63
N ARG A 315 5.43 9.71 19.52
CA ARG A 315 5.41 10.40 18.23
C ARG A 315 4.12 10.15 17.48
N LEU A 316 3.59 8.92 17.52
CA LEU A 316 2.34 8.60 16.84
C LEU A 316 1.17 9.33 17.52
N SER A 317 0.42 10.10 16.70
CA SER A 317 -0.75 10.85 17.17
C SER A 317 -1.79 9.95 17.86
N TYR A 318 -1.90 8.69 17.42
CA TYR A 318 -2.70 7.65 18.07
C TYR A 318 -2.46 7.54 19.59
N PHE A 319 -1.21 7.52 20.03
CA PHE A 319 -0.87 7.38 21.45
C PHE A 319 -0.80 8.74 22.15
N LYS A 320 -0.22 9.73 21.48
CA LYS A 320 -0.04 11.08 22.02
C LYS A 320 -1.36 11.72 22.45
N ALA A 321 -2.41 11.56 21.65
CA ALA A 321 -3.75 12.11 21.95
C ALA A 321 -4.42 11.43 23.15
N LEU A 322 -4.02 10.21 23.52
CA LEU A 322 -4.62 9.47 24.65
C LEU A 322 -4.07 9.91 26.00
N GLY A 323 -2.83 10.42 26.05
CA GLY A 323 -2.11 10.59 27.30
C GLY A 323 -2.75 11.58 28.25
N ILE A 324 -2.98 12.82 27.81
CA ILE A 324 -3.51 13.88 28.66
C ILE A 324 -4.96 13.60 29.09
N PRO A 325 -5.90 13.27 28.18
CA PRO A 325 -7.29 13.00 28.58
C PRO A 325 -7.42 11.82 29.55
N SER A 326 -6.66 10.74 29.34
CA SER A 326 -6.70 9.56 30.21
C SER A 326 -6.12 9.85 31.59
N ALA A 327 -5.00 10.58 31.65
CA ALA A 327 -4.37 10.97 32.92
C ALA A 327 -5.28 11.91 33.74
N LEU A 328 -5.88 12.92 33.09
CA LEU A 328 -6.82 13.85 33.74
C LEU A 328 -8.06 13.13 34.24
N GLY A 329 -8.66 12.28 33.39
CA GLY A 329 -9.81 11.49 33.79
C GLY A 329 -9.51 10.60 35.00
N LEU A 330 -8.32 10.00 35.06
CA LEU A 330 -7.92 9.22 36.22
C LEU A 330 -7.66 10.07 37.47
N LEU A 331 -7.13 11.29 37.34
CA LEU A 331 -7.04 12.22 38.46
C LEU A 331 -8.42 12.57 39.04
N VAL A 332 -9.45 12.68 38.19
CA VAL A 332 -10.84 12.85 38.64
C VAL A 332 -11.35 11.60 39.37
N VAL A 333 -11.04 10.39 38.87
CA VAL A 333 -11.38 9.13 39.55
C VAL A 333 -10.72 9.06 40.94
N ILE A 334 -9.44 9.43 41.06
CA ILE A 334 -8.72 9.48 42.34
C ILE A 334 -9.38 10.49 43.30
N ALA A 335 -9.75 11.67 42.80
CA ALA A 335 -10.44 12.68 43.60
C ALA A 335 -11.79 12.15 44.10
N GLY A 336 -12.54 11.44 43.26
CA GLY A 336 -13.79 10.78 43.64
C GLY A 336 -13.58 9.69 44.68
N ALA A 337 -12.58 8.82 44.47
CA ALA A 337 -12.23 7.73 45.38
C ALA A 337 -11.75 8.20 46.75
N LEU A 338 -11.22 9.43 46.86
CA LEU A 338 -10.79 10.03 48.14
C LEU A 338 -11.85 10.93 48.78
N THR A 339 -12.93 11.27 48.08
CA THR A 339 -13.97 12.19 48.59
C THR A 339 -15.37 11.60 48.53
N ALA A 340 -15.89 11.33 47.33
CA ALA A 340 -17.21 10.76 47.10
C ALA A 340 -17.33 9.34 47.68
N ALA A 341 -16.38 8.45 47.39
CA ALA A 341 -16.47 7.06 47.85
C ALA A 341 -16.45 6.93 49.39
N PRO A 342 -15.55 7.60 50.15
CA PRO A 342 -15.61 7.61 51.60
C PRO A 342 -16.89 8.28 52.13
N ALA A 343 -17.39 9.34 51.49
CA ALA A 343 -18.66 9.95 51.89
C ALA A 343 -19.84 8.98 51.76
N ILE A 344 -19.89 8.21 50.67
CA ILE A 344 -20.90 7.17 50.45
C ILE A 344 -20.76 6.05 51.49
N VAL A 345 -19.53 5.61 51.80
CA VAL A 345 -19.27 4.64 52.88
C VAL A 345 -19.74 5.18 54.24
N ALA A 346 -19.49 6.46 54.54
CA ALA A 346 -19.91 7.08 55.80
C ALA A 346 -21.44 7.13 55.95
N VAL A 347 -22.17 7.39 54.87
CA VAL A 347 -23.64 7.37 54.87
C VAL A 347 -24.16 5.94 54.95
N ALA A 348 -23.68 5.04 54.09
CA ALA A 348 -24.11 3.64 54.05
C ALA A 348 -23.81 2.88 55.36
N GLY A 349 -22.68 3.19 56.01
CA GLY A 349 -22.30 2.65 57.31
C GLY A 349 -23.22 3.07 58.45
N ARG A 350 -23.91 4.24 58.35
CA ARG A 350 -24.94 4.64 59.34
C ARG A 350 -26.20 3.79 59.22
N PHE A 351 -26.51 3.28 58.04
CA PHE A 351 -27.68 2.45 57.76
C PHE A 351 -27.38 0.93 57.85
N GLY A 352 -26.16 0.53 58.26
CA GLY A 352 -25.77 -0.87 58.37
C GLY A 352 -25.69 -1.62 57.03
N LEU A 353 -25.76 -0.93 55.89
CA LEU A 353 -25.81 -1.54 54.55
C LEU A 353 -24.51 -2.26 54.15
N LEU A 354 -23.41 -1.96 54.84
CA LEU A 354 -22.05 -2.45 54.62
C LEU A 354 -21.60 -3.50 55.63
N ASP A 355 -22.45 -3.90 56.58
CA ASP A 355 -22.07 -4.87 57.59
C ASP A 355 -21.81 -6.26 56.96
N PRO A 356 -20.69 -6.91 57.30
CA PRO A 356 -20.29 -8.16 56.68
C PRO A 356 -21.24 -9.30 57.08
N LYS A 357 -21.93 -9.89 56.10
CA LYS A 357 -22.87 -11.00 56.33
C LYS A 357 -22.19 -12.33 56.71
N ARG A 358 -20.87 -12.46 56.48
CA ARG A 358 -20.03 -13.62 56.87
C ARG A 358 -18.60 -13.19 57.20
N ALA A 359 -17.93 -13.96 58.06
CA ALA A 359 -16.50 -13.81 58.33
C ALA A 359 -15.64 -14.09 57.08
N ILE A 360 -14.63 -13.26 56.83
CA ILE A 360 -13.69 -13.45 55.71
C ILE A 360 -12.94 -14.78 55.92
N LYS A 361 -12.96 -15.67 54.92
CA LYS A 361 -12.26 -16.96 54.99
C LYS A 361 -10.75 -16.75 54.84
N VAL A 362 -10.06 -16.62 55.97
CA VAL A 362 -8.60 -16.40 56.03
C VAL A 362 -7.77 -17.68 55.78
N HIS A 363 -8.37 -18.88 55.92
CA HIS A 363 -7.63 -20.15 56.01
C HIS A 363 -6.90 -20.57 54.72
N GLY A 364 -7.51 -20.40 53.54
CA GLY A 364 -6.91 -20.80 52.26
C GLY A 364 -5.67 -19.98 51.92
N TRP A 365 -5.79 -18.65 52.01
CA TRP A 365 -4.69 -17.73 51.76
C TRP A 365 -3.57 -17.82 52.80
N ARG A 366 -3.91 -18.11 54.06
CA ARG A 366 -2.90 -18.39 55.08
C ARG A 366 -2.10 -19.63 54.75
N ARG A 367 -2.72 -20.70 54.20
CA ARG A 367 -2.02 -21.91 53.75
C ARG A 367 -1.04 -21.60 52.60
N ILE A 368 -1.46 -20.83 51.60
CA ILE A 368 -0.59 -20.37 50.50
C ILE A 368 0.57 -19.56 51.07
N GLY A 369 0.30 -18.56 51.91
CA GLY A 369 1.35 -17.76 52.56
C GLY A 369 2.32 -18.59 53.39
N THR A 370 1.83 -19.60 54.13
CA THR A 370 2.72 -20.52 54.88
C THR A 370 3.57 -21.39 53.97
N ALA A 371 3.03 -21.85 52.84
CA ALA A 371 3.78 -22.65 51.87
C ALA A 371 4.90 -21.83 51.23
N THR A 372 4.60 -20.60 50.80
CA THR A 372 5.57 -19.70 50.18
C THR A 372 6.71 -19.31 51.13
N VAL A 373 6.41 -19.13 52.42
CA VAL A 373 7.43 -18.77 53.42
C VAL A 373 8.22 -20.00 53.92
N ARG A 374 7.64 -21.20 53.85
CA ARG A 374 8.29 -22.47 54.22
C ARG A 374 9.20 -23.00 53.11
N TRP A 375 8.80 -22.87 51.85
CA TRP A 375 9.51 -23.34 50.66
C TRP A 375 9.72 -22.23 49.62
N PRO A 376 10.41 -21.12 49.97
CA PRO A 376 10.46 -19.95 49.11
C PRO A 376 11.23 -20.18 47.80
N GLY A 377 12.29 -21.00 47.80
CA GLY A 377 13.07 -21.32 46.60
C GLY A 377 12.26 -22.11 45.55
N PRO A 378 11.70 -23.29 45.89
CA PRO A 378 10.90 -24.07 44.94
C PRO A 378 9.68 -23.33 44.40
N VAL A 379 8.97 -22.55 45.24
CA VAL A 379 7.82 -21.75 44.80
C VAL A 379 8.26 -20.66 43.81
N PHE A 380 9.37 -19.97 44.08
CA PHE A 380 9.94 -18.99 43.16
C PHE A 380 10.28 -19.62 41.81
N VAL A 381 11.07 -20.71 41.81
CA VAL A 381 11.47 -21.42 40.57
C VAL A 381 10.25 -21.89 39.78
N THR A 382 9.23 -22.44 40.45
CA THR A 382 8.00 -22.89 39.79
C THR A 382 7.25 -21.71 39.16
N SER A 383 7.12 -20.59 39.88
CA SER A 383 6.46 -19.39 39.35
C SER A 383 7.21 -18.79 38.15
N VAL A 384 8.54 -18.80 38.18
CA VAL A 384 9.39 -18.34 37.07
C VAL A 384 9.28 -19.29 35.88
N LEU A 385 9.26 -20.61 36.09
CA LEU A 385 9.06 -21.59 35.01
C LEU A 385 7.72 -21.39 34.32
N ILE A 386 6.64 -21.18 35.08
CA ILE A 386 5.31 -20.89 34.51
C ILE A 386 5.36 -19.60 33.67
N ALA A 387 6.06 -18.56 34.14
CA ALA A 387 6.23 -17.34 33.36
C ALA A 387 7.06 -17.53 32.09
N ILE A 388 8.13 -18.33 32.14
CA ILE A 388 8.94 -18.67 30.97
C ILE A 388 8.12 -19.46 29.96
N VAL A 389 7.29 -20.40 30.40
CA VAL A 389 6.36 -21.13 29.51
C VAL A 389 5.39 -20.17 28.83
N GLY A 390 4.85 -19.20 29.57
CA GLY A 390 4.04 -18.12 28.98
C GLY A 390 4.82 -17.28 27.96
N MET A 391 6.09 -17.01 28.21
CA MET A 391 6.96 -16.18 27.35
C MET A 391 7.53 -16.93 26.15
N LEU A 392 7.63 -18.26 26.19
CA LEU A 392 8.25 -19.10 25.15
C LEU A 392 7.61 -18.93 23.76
N ILE A 393 6.35 -18.51 23.73
CA ILE A 393 5.56 -18.30 22.50
C ILE A 393 5.76 -16.88 21.96
N MET A 394 6.22 -15.93 22.79
CA MET A 394 6.42 -14.54 22.40
C MET A 394 7.30 -14.35 21.14
N PRO A 395 8.40 -15.11 20.90
CA PRO A 395 9.20 -14.97 19.68
C PRO A 395 8.45 -15.30 18.38
N SER A 396 7.34 -16.03 18.45
CA SER A 396 6.49 -16.33 17.29
C SER A 396 5.56 -15.19 16.90
N MET A 397 5.54 -14.10 17.67
CA MET A 397 4.63 -12.96 17.49
C MET A 397 4.80 -12.32 16.10
N LYS A 398 3.74 -12.42 15.30
CA LYS A 398 3.58 -11.67 14.05
C LYS A 398 2.67 -10.46 14.27
N LEU A 399 3.13 -9.26 13.89
CA LEU A 399 2.31 -8.06 13.92
C LEU A 399 1.76 -7.79 12.52
N SER A 400 0.44 -7.60 12.43
CA SER A 400 -0.22 -7.17 11.21
C SER A 400 -0.67 -5.72 11.35
N TYR A 401 -0.37 -4.94 10.32
CA TYR A 401 -0.69 -3.52 10.20
C TYR A 401 -1.97 -3.28 9.39
N ASN A 402 -2.45 -4.30 8.69
CA ASN A 402 -3.62 -4.19 7.85
C ASN A 402 -4.91 -4.29 8.70
N ASP A 403 -5.54 -3.15 8.96
CA ASP A 403 -6.74 -3.07 9.80
C ASP A 403 -7.95 -3.80 9.21
N ARG A 404 -7.94 -4.13 7.91
CA ARG A 404 -9.03 -4.83 7.21
C ARG A 404 -9.34 -6.21 7.80
N PHE A 405 -8.36 -6.85 8.45
CA PHE A 405 -8.54 -8.15 9.11
C PHE A 405 -9.29 -8.05 10.45
N TYR A 406 -9.31 -6.88 11.08
CA TYR A 406 -9.82 -6.68 12.45
C TYR A 406 -11.20 -6.05 12.52
N ILE A 407 -11.79 -5.71 11.37
CA ILE A 407 -13.11 -5.09 11.27
C ILE A 407 -14.19 -6.08 10.79
N PRO A 408 -15.47 -5.87 11.15
CA PRO A 408 -16.60 -6.66 10.67
C PRO A 408 -16.71 -6.71 9.14
N ALA A 409 -17.10 -7.87 8.59
CA ALA A 409 -17.19 -8.08 7.14
C ALA A 409 -18.35 -7.32 6.45
N ASN A 410 -19.32 -6.83 7.23
CA ASN A 410 -20.50 -6.11 6.74
C ASN A 410 -20.29 -4.60 6.57
N LEU A 411 -19.09 -4.07 6.88
CA LEU A 411 -18.82 -2.64 6.72
C LEU A 411 -18.68 -2.25 5.25
N PRO A 412 -19.22 -1.08 4.83
CA PRO A 412 -19.20 -0.66 3.43
C PRO A 412 -17.81 -0.61 2.80
N SER A 413 -16.80 -0.08 3.50
CA SER A 413 -15.41 -0.04 3.02
C SER A 413 -14.84 -1.45 2.79
N LYS A 414 -15.10 -2.39 3.70
CA LYS A 414 -14.64 -3.78 3.56
C LYS A 414 -15.32 -4.50 2.40
N ILE A 415 -16.61 -4.25 2.18
CA ILE A 415 -17.33 -4.75 1.00
C ILE A 415 -16.72 -4.19 -0.28
N GLY A 416 -16.38 -2.89 -0.31
CA GLY A 416 -15.74 -2.25 -1.45
C GLY A 416 -14.33 -2.80 -1.74
N TYR A 417 -13.50 -3.02 -0.72
CA TYR A 417 -12.23 -3.73 -0.88
C TYR A 417 -12.42 -5.17 -1.39
N ALA A 418 -13.39 -5.91 -0.84
CA ALA A 418 -13.68 -7.27 -1.29
C ALA A 418 -14.19 -7.33 -2.73
N ALA A 419 -14.91 -6.30 -3.20
CA ALA A 419 -15.30 -6.15 -4.60
C ALA A 419 -14.08 -5.86 -5.49
N ALA A 420 -13.19 -4.96 -5.06
CA ALA A 420 -11.96 -4.67 -5.79
C ALA A 420 -11.04 -5.90 -5.92
N GLU A 421 -10.83 -6.66 -4.84
CA GLU A 421 -9.93 -7.82 -4.81
C GLU A 421 -10.39 -9.00 -5.68
N ARG A 422 -11.64 -9.01 -6.16
CA ARG A 422 -12.09 -9.99 -7.16
C ARG A 422 -11.47 -9.75 -8.53
N HIS A 423 -11.08 -8.51 -8.83
CA HIS A 423 -10.65 -8.06 -10.15
C HIS A 423 -9.23 -7.46 -10.18
N PHE A 424 -8.77 -6.96 -9.04
CA PHE A 424 -7.45 -6.33 -8.87
C PHE A 424 -6.60 -7.13 -7.87
N ILE A 425 -5.29 -7.16 -8.11
CA ILE A 425 -4.34 -7.54 -7.06
C ILE A 425 -4.38 -6.50 -5.93
N PRO A 426 -4.29 -6.89 -4.64
CA PRO A 426 -4.40 -5.95 -3.52
C PRO A 426 -3.45 -4.75 -3.64
N ALA A 427 -2.21 -4.99 -4.07
CA ALA A 427 -1.19 -3.97 -4.23
C ALA A 427 -1.53 -2.88 -5.25
N ARG A 428 -2.40 -3.18 -6.24
CA ARG A 428 -2.79 -2.21 -7.27
C ARG A 428 -3.77 -1.17 -6.74
N MET A 429 -4.51 -1.49 -5.67
CA MET A 429 -5.43 -0.56 -5.02
C MET A 429 -4.69 0.39 -4.07
N ASP A 430 -3.54 -0.03 -3.56
CA ASP A 430 -2.80 0.67 -2.52
C ASP A 430 -1.33 0.96 -2.96
N PRO A 431 -1.10 1.65 -4.11
CA PRO A 431 0.24 1.87 -4.62
C PRO A 431 1.03 2.89 -3.79
N ASP A 432 2.35 2.84 -3.93
CA ASP A 432 3.23 3.91 -3.47
C ASP A 432 3.39 4.98 -4.55
N ILE A 433 3.55 6.23 -4.14
CA ILE A 433 3.78 7.37 -5.04
C ILE A 433 5.12 7.99 -4.68
N LEU A 434 6.05 7.94 -5.62
CA LEU A 434 7.34 8.61 -5.52
C LEU A 434 7.31 9.88 -6.37
N MET A 435 7.63 11.02 -5.80
CA MET A 435 7.82 12.27 -6.53
C MET A 435 9.27 12.73 -6.43
N ILE A 436 9.83 13.17 -7.55
CA ILE A 436 11.08 13.91 -7.63
C ILE A 436 10.77 15.37 -7.97
N GLU A 437 11.36 16.30 -7.22
CA GLU A 437 11.26 17.74 -7.43
C GLU A 437 12.64 18.30 -7.78
N GLY A 438 12.79 18.83 -8.99
CA GLY A 438 14.00 19.45 -9.53
C GLY A 438 13.96 20.99 -9.46
N ASP A 439 15.04 21.63 -9.91
CA ASP A 439 15.16 23.09 -9.97
C ASP A 439 14.75 23.69 -11.34
N HIS A 440 14.63 22.86 -12.39
CA HIS A 440 14.29 23.22 -13.76
C HIS A 440 13.11 22.40 -14.31
N ASP A 441 12.60 22.79 -15.48
CA ASP A 441 11.51 22.09 -16.18
C ASP A 441 12.03 20.80 -16.83
N MET A 442 11.43 19.67 -16.46
CA MET A 442 11.79 18.33 -16.91
C MET A 442 11.15 17.93 -18.25
N ARG A 443 10.38 18.81 -18.91
CA ARG A 443 9.75 18.56 -20.22
C ARG A 443 10.76 18.67 -21.37
N ASN A 444 11.84 17.91 -21.26
CA ASN A 444 12.90 17.84 -22.26
C ASN A 444 13.42 16.40 -22.38
N SER A 445 14.03 16.07 -23.53
CA SER A 445 14.52 14.73 -23.81
C SER A 445 15.58 14.24 -22.82
N GLY A 446 16.41 15.14 -22.28
CA GLY A 446 17.48 14.81 -21.34
C GLY A 446 16.93 14.29 -20.01
N ASP A 447 15.97 15.01 -19.42
CA ASP A 447 15.36 14.59 -18.17
C ASP A 447 14.43 13.39 -18.36
N MET A 448 13.78 13.23 -19.51
CA MET A 448 13.00 12.02 -19.80
C MET A 448 13.87 10.75 -19.77
N ILE A 449 15.12 10.82 -20.20
CA ILE A 449 16.08 9.70 -20.08
C ILE A 449 16.37 9.40 -18.60
N ILE A 450 16.49 10.43 -17.76
CA ILE A 450 16.75 10.27 -16.33
C ILE A 450 15.51 9.72 -15.61
N LEU A 451 14.31 10.20 -15.94
CA LEU A 451 13.05 9.70 -15.40
C LEU A 451 12.82 8.22 -15.77
N ASP A 452 13.15 7.82 -17.01
CA ASP A 452 13.10 6.41 -17.39
C ASP A 452 14.13 5.56 -16.64
N ARG A 453 15.34 6.09 -16.43
CA ARG A 453 16.36 5.42 -15.60
C ARG A 453 15.88 5.20 -14.16
N ILE A 454 15.24 6.19 -13.54
CA ILE A 454 14.63 6.04 -12.21
C ILE A 454 13.59 4.91 -12.23
N ALA A 455 12.68 4.93 -13.21
CA ALA A 455 11.63 3.94 -13.31
C ALA A 455 12.16 2.51 -13.50
N LYS A 456 13.22 2.33 -14.29
CA LYS A 456 13.92 1.06 -14.49
C LYS A 456 14.58 0.54 -13.23
N ASP A 457 15.33 1.40 -12.54
CA ASP A 457 16.08 0.99 -11.35
C ASP A 457 15.13 0.58 -10.22
N ILE A 458 13.98 1.25 -10.08
CA ILE A 458 12.91 0.86 -9.16
C ILE A 458 12.26 -0.45 -9.61
N PHE A 459 11.92 -0.61 -10.89
CA PHE A 459 11.27 -1.82 -11.42
C PHE A 459 12.14 -3.07 -11.25
N ARG A 460 13.47 -2.94 -11.25
CA ARG A 460 14.43 -4.04 -11.03
C ARG A 460 14.49 -4.52 -9.58
N LEU A 461 13.91 -3.78 -8.62
CA LEU A 461 13.91 -4.17 -7.23
C LEU A 461 13.01 -5.40 -6.99
N PRO A 462 13.45 -6.35 -6.15
CA PRO A 462 12.62 -7.49 -5.80
C PRO A 462 11.38 -7.01 -5.03
N GLY A 463 10.20 -7.48 -5.43
CA GLY A 463 8.94 -7.13 -4.79
C GLY A 463 8.16 -6.01 -5.48
N ILE A 464 8.69 -5.40 -6.54
CA ILE A 464 7.96 -4.44 -7.39
C ILE A 464 7.33 -5.18 -8.57
N ALA A 465 6.02 -5.03 -8.75
CA ALA A 465 5.30 -5.63 -9.88
C ALA A 465 5.21 -4.70 -11.08
N MET A 466 5.09 -3.40 -10.84
CA MET A 466 4.87 -2.41 -11.89
C MET A 466 5.29 -1.01 -11.42
N VAL A 467 5.88 -0.22 -12.31
CA VAL A 467 6.16 1.20 -12.09
C VAL A 467 5.52 1.97 -13.23
N GLN A 468 4.63 2.91 -12.90
CA GLN A 468 4.03 3.81 -13.87
C GLN A 468 4.65 5.20 -13.73
N GLY A 469 4.91 5.83 -14.86
CA GLY A 469 5.45 7.18 -14.96
C GLY A 469 5.27 7.70 -16.37
N ILE A 470 5.73 8.92 -16.66
CA ILE A 470 5.56 9.51 -18.00
C ILE A 470 6.21 8.67 -19.12
N THR A 471 7.32 7.99 -18.84
CA THR A 471 8.03 7.14 -19.82
C THR A 471 7.46 5.72 -19.92
N ARG A 472 6.52 5.36 -19.04
CA ARG A 472 5.86 4.05 -18.98
C ARG A 472 4.46 4.17 -18.34
N PRO A 473 3.52 4.89 -18.97
CA PRO A 473 2.23 5.21 -18.34
C PRO A 473 1.40 3.97 -18.00
N LEU A 474 1.55 2.90 -18.78
CA LEU A 474 0.88 1.61 -18.60
C LEU A 474 1.70 0.58 -17.83
N GLY A 475 2.85 0.99 -17.27
CA GLY A 475 3.80 0.08 -16.61
C GLY A 475 4.80 -0.57 -17.56
N SER A 476 4.46 -0.71 -18.85
CA SER A 476 5.40 -1.03 -19.91
C SER A 476 6.00 0.23 -20.55
N PRO A 477 7.23 0.15 -21.09
CA PRO A 477 7.82 1.22 -21.87
C PRO A 477 6.90 1.66 -23.01
N VAL A 478 6.94 2.95 -23.35
CA VAL A 478 6.23 3.47 -24.53
C VAL A 478 6.83 2.83 -25.78
N GLU A 479 5.97 2.35 -26.68
CA GLU A 479 6.42 1.77 -27.96
C GLU A 479 7.09 2.85 -28.81
N HIS A 480 8.00 2.45 -29.68
CA HIS A 480 8.63 3.34 -30.67
C HIS A 480 9.58 4.42 -30.07
N THR A 481 9.94 4.33 -28.79
CA THR A 481 10.85 5.29 -28.14
C THR A 481 12.29 4.79 -27.98
N SER A 482 12.66 3.65 -28.58
CA SER A 482 14.04 3.15 -28.51
C SER A 482 14.90 3.79 -29.61
N ILE A 483 16.18 4.06 -29.34
CA ILE A 483 17.13 4.54 -30.36
C ILE A 483 17.16 3.62 -31.59
N PRO A 484 17.23 2.28 -31.46
CA PRO A 484 17.17 1.38 -32.61
C PRO A 484 15.89 1.54 -33.45
N PHE A 485 14.73 1.77 -32.81
CA PHE A 485 13.49 2.05 -33.53
C PHE A 485 13.57 3.38 -34.29
N GLN A 486 14.08 4.45 -33.66
CA GLN A 486 14.24 5.75 -34.31
C GLN A 486 15.18 5.69 -35.52
N VAL A 487 16.27 4.92 -35.42
CA VAL A 487 17.17 4.65 -36.55
C VAL A 487 16.46 3.86 -37.64
N SER A 488 15.60 2.90 -37.29
CA SER A 488 14.81 2.15 -38.26
C SER A 488 13.78 3.03 -39.00
N MET A 489 13.18 4.01 -38.32
CA MET A 489 12.23 4.96 -38.93
C MET A 489 12.88 5.82 -40.01
N GLN A 490 14.16 6.18 -39.86
CA GLN A 490 14.92 6.89 -40.89
C GLN A 490 15.11 6.07 -42.18
N SER A 491 14.95 4.74 -42.12
CA SER A 491 15.05 3.88 -43.29
C SER A 491 13.78 3.86 -44.15
N ILE A 492 12.62 4.30 -43.63
CA ILE A 492 11.34 4.27 -44.35
C ILE A 492 11.38 5.09 -45.66
N PRO A 493 11.80 6.37 -45.65
CA PRO A 493 11.90 7.14 -46.90
C PRO A 493 12.90 6.55 -47.89
N ILE A 494 13.95 5.87 -47.37
CA ILE A 494 14.94 5.18 -48.20
C ILE A 494 14.31 3.96 -48.86
N GLN A 495 13.49 3.18 -48.13
CA GLN A 495 12.76 2.04 -48.68
C GLN A 495 11.76 2.46 -49.75
N GLU A 496 11.02 3.55 -49.53
CA GLU A 496 10.11 4.11 -50.54
C GLU A 496 10.87 4.53 -51.81
N ASN A 497 12.00 5.22 -51.67
CA ASN A 497 12.86 5.58 -52.80
C ASN A 497 13.50 4.37 -53.49
N LEU A 498 13.83 3.31 -52.74
CA LEU A 498 14.35 2.06 -53.28
C LEU A 498 13.32 1.36 -54.15
N GLN A 499 12.03 1.42 -53.79
CA GLN A 499 10.97 0.87 -54.62
C GLN A 499 10.92 1.58 -55.98
N PHE A 500 10.98 2.91 -55.98
CA PHE A 500 11.07 3.69 -57.21
C PHE A 500 12.32 3.32 -58.05
N MET A 501 13.48 3.14 -57.43
CA MET A 501 14.69 2.72 -58.14
C MET A 501 14.57 1.31 -58.73
N LYS A 502 13.96 0.36 -58.02
CA LYS A 502 13.70 -1.00 -58.54
C LYS A 502 12.85 -0.95 -59.80
N ASP A 503 11.81 -0.12 -59.80
CA ASP A 503 10.92 0.05 -60.95
C ASP A 503 11.67 0.62 -62.16
N ARG A 504 12.55 1.62 -61.95
CA ARG A 504 13.42 2.17 -63.02
C ARG A 504 14.44 1.16 -63.54
N VAL A 505 15.04 0.34 -62.68
CA VAL A 505 15.95 -0.74 -63.11
C VAL A 505 15.21 -1.77 -63.95
N ALA A 506 13.98 -2.15 -63.56
CA ALA A 506 13.15 -3.06 -64.35
C ALA A 506 12.83 -2.51 -65.75
N ASP A 507 12.66 -1.18 -65.89
CA ASP A 507 12.43 -0.55 -67.20
C ASP A 507 13.68 -0.59 -68.11
N ILE A 508 14.90 -0.53 -67.56
CA ILE A 508 16.15 -0.73 -68.32
C ILE A 508 16.18 -2.12 -68.96
N LEU A 509 15.69 -3.14 -68.24
CA LEU A 509 15.60 -4.51 -68.77
C LEU A 509 14.64 -4.58 -69.97
N LYS A 510 13.45 -3.96 -69.85
CA LYS A 510 12.50 -3.86 -70.97
C LYS A 510 13.10 -3.16 -72.19
N MET A 511 13.88 -2.10 -71.99
CA MET A 511 14.57 -1.39 -73.07
C MET A 511 15.64 -2.27 -73.76
N SER A 512 16.38 -3.07 -72.98
CA SER A 512 17.33 -4.05 -73.50
C SER A 512 16.65 -5.14 -74.33
N ASP A 513 15.49 -5.64 -73.86
CA ASP A 513 14.70 -6.64 -74.58
C ASP A 513 14.15 -6.07 -75.90
N GLY A 514 13.66 -4.82 -75.88
CA GLY A 514 13.24 -4.10 -77.07
C GLY A 514 14.37 -3.92 -78.10
N LEU A 515 15.57 -3.55 -77.66
CA LEU A 515 16.75 -3.51 -78.53
C LEU A 515 17.16 -4.90 -79.04
N GLY A 516 16.98 -5.94 -78.23
CA GLY A 516 17.17 -7.33 -78.65
C GLY A 516 16.27 -7.71 -79.83
N ALA A 517 14.99 -7.36 -79.74
CA ALA A 517 14.03 -7.56 -80.83
C ALA A 517 14.40 -6.76 -82.08
N MET A 518 14.83 -5.49 -81.91
CA MET A 518 15.30 -4.65 -83.02
C MET A 518 16.53 -5.22 -83.74
N ILE A 519 17.52 -5.69 -82.99
CA ILE A 519 18.72 -6.35 -83.54
C ILE A 519 18.33 -7.59 -84.34
N ALA A 520 17.44 -8.43 -83.81
CA ALA A 520 16.97 -9.64 -84.49
C ALA A 520 16.26 -9.29 -85.81
N SER A 521 15.43 -8.24 -85.81
CA SER A 521 14.76 -7.74 -87.01
C SER A 521 15.75 -7.24 -88.06
N MET A 522 16.75 -6.44 -87.65
CA MET A 522 17.79 -5.92 -88.55
C MET A 522 18.66 -7.03 -89.15
N GLN A 523 19.02 -8.06 -88.35
CA GLN A 523 19.76 -9.21 -88.86
C GLN A 523 18.96 -10.00 -89.90
N ARG A 524 17.65 -10.17 -89.67
CA ARG A 524 16.76 -10.80 -90.65
C ARG A 524 16.68 -9.98 -91.93
N MET A 525 16.54 -8.66 -91.84
CA MET A 525 16.50 -7.76 -92.99
C MET A 525 17.81 -7.77 -93.79
N TYR A 526 18.96 -7.76 -93.11
CA TYR A 526 20.28 -7.90 -93.75
C TYR A 526 20.39 -9.22 -94.53
N SER A 527 19.94 -10.33 -93.95
CA SER A 527 19.97 -11.64 -94.64
C SER A 527 19.08 -11.68 -95.89
N LEU A 528 17.89 -11.07 -95.83
CA LEU A 528 16.95 -11.02 -96.95
C LEU A 528 17.46 -10.12 -98.07
N LEU A 529 17.95 -8.93 -97.75
CA LEU A 529 18.58 -8.03 -98.72
C LEU A 529 19.80 -8.66 -99.38
N GLY A 530 20.58 -9.46 -98.65
CA GLY A 530 21.71 -10.22 -99.20
C GLY A 530 21.27 -11.24 -100.25
N GLN A 531 20.16 -11.93 -100.01
CA GLN A 531 19.55 -12.83 -101.00
C GLN A 531 19.07 -12.07 -102.24
N VAL A 532 18.41 -10.92 -102.05
CA VAL A 532 17.95 -10.07 -103.16
C VAL A 532 19.13 -9.59 -103.99
N SER A 533 20.18 -9.03 -103.37
CA SER A 533 21.37 -8.55 -104.08
C SER A 533 22.06 -9.64 -104.90
N ASN A 534 22.26 -10.83 -104.32
CA ASN A 534 22.87 -11.95 -105.07
C ASN A 534 21.99 -12.40 -106.23
N THR A 535 20.67 -12.43 -106.03
CA THR A 535 19.72 -12.84 -107.07
C THR A 535 19.68 -11.82 -108.22
N THR A 536 19.69 -10.51 -107.90
CA THR A 536 19.77 -9.43 -108.90
C THR A 536 21.07 -9.51 -109.69
N HIS A 537 22.21 -9.73 -109.04
CA HIS A 537 23.51 -9.85 -109.71
C HIS A 537 23.54 -11.04 -110.70
N HIS A 538 22.99 -12.18 -110.30
CA HIS A 538 22.81 -13.32 -111.20
C HIS A 538 21.87 -12.99 -112.37
N MET A 539 20.75 -12.32 -112.10
CA MET A 539 19.78 -11.91 -113.12
C MET A 539 20.39 -10.95 -114.16
N VAL A 540 21.24 -10.00 -113.74
CA VAL A 540 21.98 -9.12 -114.65
C VAL A 540 22.93 -9.91 -115.55
N GLY A 541 23.64 -10.90 -114.99
CA GLY A 541 24.50 -11.80 -115.76
C GLY A 541 23.72 -12.52 -116.87
N ASP A 542 22.62 -13.16 -116.50
CA ASP A 542 21.75 -13.90 -117.42
C ASP A 542 21.15 -12.99 -118.51
N MET A 543 20.72 -11.77 -118.15
CA MET A 543 20.15 -10.81 -119.10
C MET A 543 21.20 -10.25 -120.07
N ASN A 544 22.44 -10.07 -119.64
CA ASN A 544 23.54 -9.67 -120.52
C ASN A 544 23.89 -10.77 -121.52
N GLU A 545 23.90 -12.03 -121.08
CA GLU A 545 24.09 -13.19 -121.96
C GLU A 545 22.93 -13.31 -122.98
N MET A 546 21.69 -13.15 -122.52
CA MET A 546 20.51 -13.16 -123.38
C MET A 546 20.56 -12.07 -124.46
N LYS A 547 21.01 -10.86 -124.11
CA LYS A 547 21.20 -9.80 -125.09
C LYS A 547 22.28 -10.14 -126.12
N ALA A 548 23.42 -10.69 -125.68
CA ALA A 548 24.49 -11.08 -126.59
C ALA A 548 23.99 -12.10 -127.64
N THR A 549 23.19 -13.09 -127.21
CA THR A 549 22.54 -14.04 -128.12
C THR A 549 21.55 -13.36 -129.06
N LEU A 550 20.82 -12.36 -128.57
CA LEU A 550 19.79 -11.66 -129.36
C LEU A 550 20.39 -10.74 -130.43
N ASP A 551 21.50 -10.08 -130.12
CA ASP A 551 22.29 -9.28 -131.07
C ASP A 551 22.92 -10.20 -132.13
N GLU A 552 23.43 -11.37 -131.76
CA GLU A 552 23.96 -12.37 -132.70
C GLU A 552 22.85 -12.93 -133.63
N MET A 553 21.65 -13.16 -133.11
CA MET A 553 20.50 -13.62 -133.90
C MET A 553 20.02 -12.55 -134.89
N ARG A 554 20.03 -11.28 -134.47
CA ARG A 554 19.74 -10.11 -135.33
C ARG A 554 20.76 -10.01 -136.45
N ASP A 555 22.05 -10.15 -136.16
CA ASP A 555 23.12 -10.06 -137.17
C ASP A 555 23.01 -11.18 -138.21
N HIS A 556 22.70 -12.41 -137.80
CA HIS A 556 22.43 -13.52 -138.73
C HIS A 556 21.16 -13.32 -139.58
N LEU A 557 20.13 -12.69 -139.03
CA LEU A 557 18.93 -12.33 -139.78
C LEU A 557 19.21 -11.21 -140.80
N ALA A 558 20.09 -10.26 -140.46
CA ALA A 558 20.54 -9.22 -141.38
C ALA A 558 21.36 -9.80 -142.56
N ASP A 559 22.25 -10.77 -142.29
CA ASP A 559 23.00 -11.49 -143.33
C ASP A 559 22.08 -12.25 -144.30
N PHE A 560 20.98 -12.84 -143.79
CA PHE A 560 19.98 -13.51 -144.62
C PHE A 560 19.16 -12.54 -145.49
N ASP A 561 18.73 -11.38 -144.95
CA ASP A 561 18.03 -10.35 -145.73
C ASP A 561 18.91 -9.80 -146.87
N ASP A 562 20.21 -9.62 -146.62
CA ASP A 562 21.16 -9.14 -147.63
C ASP A 562 21.31 -10.12 -148.81
N PHE A 563 21.24 -11.44 -148.58
CA PHE A 563 21.28 -12.45 -149.65
C PHE A 563 19.95 -12.54 -150.43
N ALA A 564 18.80 -12.39 -149.76
CA ALA A 564 17.48 -12.52 -150.36
C ALA A 564 17.00 -11.26 -151.13
N ARG A 565 17.75 -10.14 -151.06
CA ARG A 565 17.41 -8.86 -151.71
C ARG A 565 16.97 -8.91 -153.18
N PRO A 566 17.61 -9.68 -154.09
CA PRO A 566 17.18 -9.75 -155.49
C PRO A 566 15.78 -10.38 -155.64
N PHE A 567 15.48 -11.36 -154.77
CA PHE A 567 14.19 -12.05 -154.74
C PHE A 567 13.10 -11.17 -154.12
N ARG A 568 13.45 -10.41 -153.06
CA ARG A 568 12.59 -9.38 -152.46
C ARG A 568 12.22 -8.30 -153.49
N GLY A 569 13.19 -7.83 -154.28
CA GLY A 569 12.96 -6.83 -155.34
C GLY A 569 12.02 -7.31 -156.46
N TYR A 570 12.11 -8.58 -156.87
CA TYR A 570 11.21 -9.17 -157.87
C TYR A 570 9.76 -9.27 -157.35
N LEU A 571 9.58 -9.71 -156.09
CA LEU A 571 8.27 -9.82 -155.44
C LEU A 571 7.57 -8.47 -155.23
N TYR A 572 8.32 -7.36 -155.12
CA TYR A 572 7.77 -6.01 -154.98
C TYR A 572 7.46 -5.31 -156.33
N TRP A 573 7.97 -5.81 -157.46
CA TRP A 573 7.85 -5.17 -158.77
C TRP A 573 6.70 -5.71 -159.64
N GLU A 574 6.17 -6.91 -159.38
CA GLU A 574 5.08 -7.54 -160.15
C GLU A 574 3.67 -7.16 -159.62
N GLN A 575 2.86 -6.47 -160.42
CA GLN A 575 1.62 -5.81 -159.97
C GLN A 575 0.47 -6.74 -159.53
N HIS A 576 0.53 -8.05 -159.80
CA HIS A 576 -0.56 -8.99 -159.53
C HIS A 576 -0.31 -9.94 -158.33
N CYS A 577 0.74 -9.70 -157.52
CA CYS A 577 1.14 -10.62 -156.43
C CYS A 577 0.23 -10.62 -155.17
N TYR A 578 -0.80 -9.76 -155.11
CA TYR A 578 -1.77 -9.75 -154.01
C TYR A 578 -2.75 -10.94 -154.03
N ASP A 579 -3.02 -11.52 -155.20
CA ASP A 579 -4.00 -12.60 -155.38
C ASP A 579 -3.37 -14.00 -155.39
N ILE A 580 -2.05 -14.10 -155.21
CA ILE A 580 -1.31 -15.37 -155.22
C ILE A 580 -0.92 -15.74 -153.77
N PRO A 581 -1.51 -16.79 -153.17
CA PRO A 581 -1.32 -17.14 -151.76
C PRO A 581 0.15 -17.34 -151.35
N VAL A 582 0.97 -17.89 -152.25
CA VAL A 582 2.41 -18.12 -152.01
C VAL A 582 3.19 -16.80 -151.96
N CYS A 583 2.78 -15.78 -152.71
CA CYS A 583 3.50 -14.52 -152.80
C CYS A 583 3.28 -13.63 -151.55
N TRP A 584 2.05 -13.59 -151.03
CA TRP A 584 1.72 -12.86 -149.80
C TRP A 584 2.39 -13.47 -148.55
N ALA A 585 2.41 -14.81 -148.46
CA ALA A 585 3.08 -15.51 -147.36
C ALA A 585 4.59 -15.24 -147.32
N ALA A 586 5.24 -15.10 -148.48
CA ALA A 586 6.66 -14.76 -148.54
C ALA A 586 6.93 -13.32 -148.03
N ARG A 587 6.00 -12.38 -148.21
CA ARG A 587 6.14 -10.99 -147.75
C ARG A 587 5.99 -10.85 -146.23
N SER A 588 5.04 -11.55 -145.61
CA SER A 588 4.82 -11.45 -144.15
C SER A 588 6.02 -11.96 -143.33
N VAL A 589 6.82 -12.86 -143.90
CA VAL A 589 8.06 -13.34 -143.28
C VAL A 589 9.10 -12.21 -143.19
N PHE A 590 9.21 -11.34 -144.20
CA PHE A 590 10.15 -10.21 -144.16
C PHE A 590 9.69 -9.09 -143.20
N GLU A 591 8.38 -8.82 -143.09
CA GLU A 591 7.87 -7.84 -142.12
C GLU A 591 8.06 -8.30 -140.66
N ALA A 592 8.13 -9.61 -140.39
CA ALA A 592 8.49 -10.15 -139.07
C ALA A 592 9.97 -9.95 -138.71
N ILE A 593 10.86 -9.92 -139.71
CA ILE A 593 12.31 -9.71 -139.53
C ILE A 593 12.58 -8.25 -139.10
N ASP A 594 11.87 -7.27 -139.67
CA ASP A 594 11.99 -5.84 -139.30
C ASP A 594 11.61 -5.55 -137.82
N GLY A 595 10.89 -6.46 -137.14
CA GLY A 595 10.50 -6.32 -135.74
C GLY A 595 11.62 -6.61 -134.71
N VAL A 596 12.69 -7.29 -135.13
CA VAL A 596 13.77 -7.79 -134.25
C VAL A 596 14.67 -6.65 -133.77
N ASP A 597 14.93 -5.63 -134.61
CA ASP A 597 15.74 -4.46 -134.24
C ASP A 597 15.13 -3.67 -133.07
N LYS A 598 13.81 -3.44 -133.10
CA LYS A 598 13.09 -2.77 -132.01
C LYS A 598 13.12 -3.56 -130.70
N PHE A 599 13.23 -4.89 -130.76
CA PHE A 599 13.29 -5.72 -129.56
C PHE A 599 14.66 -5.65 -128.89
N SER A 600 15.75 -5.63 -129.66
CA SER A 600 17.12 -5.44 -129.13
C SER A 600 17.29 -4.06 -128.46
N ASP A 601 16.81 -2.99 -129.09
CA ASP A 601 16.94 -1.63 -128.55
C ASP A 601 16.19 -1.44 -127.21
N ASN A 602 14.98 -2.02 -127.08
CA ASN A 602 14.23 -1.99 -125.82
C ASN A 602 14.90 -2.83 -124.71
N MET A 603 15.53 -3.96 -125.07
CA MET A 603 16.27 -4.79 -124.11
C MET A 603 17.50 -4.05 -123.55
N LYS A 604 18.16 -3.23 -124.37
CA LYS A 604 19.30 -2.40 -123.95
C LYS A 604 18.91 -1.33 -122.92
N ALA A 605 17.73 -0.74 -123.03
CA ALA A 605 17.22 0.21 -122.04
C ALA A 605 16.88 -0.48 -120.72
N LEU A 606 16.22 -1.64 -120.77
CA LEU A 606 15.86 -2.43 -119.58
C LEU A 606 17.11 -2.90 -118.81
N LEU A 607 18.15 -3.36 -119.50
CA LEU A 607 19.42 -3.78 -118.88
C LEU A 607 20.10 -2.65 -118.10
N LYS A 608 20.07 -1.43 -118.63
CA LYS A 608 20.64 -0.26 -117.95
C LYS A 608 19.95 0.00 -116.60
N ASP A 609 18.64 -0.13 -116.55
CA ASP A 609 17.88 0.07 -115.31
C ASP A 609 18.15 -1.04 -114.28
N VAL A 610 18.39 -2.29 -114.71
CA VAL A 610 18.73 -3.40 -113.82
C VAL A 610 20.19 -3.33 -113.33
N ASP A 611 21.13 -2.89 -114.18
CA ASP A 611 22.52 -2.60 -113.79
C ASP A 611 22.58 -1.54 -112.68
N ASP A 612 21.77 -0.48 -112.78
CA ASP A 612 21.70 0.56 -111.75
C ASP A 612 21.18 0.00 -110.41
N ILE A 613 20.26 -0.98 -110.44
CA ILE A 613 19.77 -1.67 -109.23
C ILE A 613 20.87 -2.57 -108.62
N ASP A 614 21.64 -3.28 -109.44
CA ASP A 614 22.75 -4.14 -108.99
C ASP A 614 23.90 -3.33 -108.37
N ALA A 615 24.13 -2.10 -108.82
CA ALA A 615 25.13 -1.20 -108.24
C ALA A 615 24.73 -0.62 -106.87
N VAL A 616 23.44 -0.44 -106.59
CA VAL A 616 22.93 0.24 -105.39
C VAL A 616 22.66 -0.73 -104.23
N LEU A 617 22.13 -1.93 -104.51
CA LEU A 617 21.81 -2.95 -103.50
C LEU A 617 22.99 -3.30 -102.55
N PRO A 618 24.23 -3.49 -103.06
CA PRO A 618 25.41 -3.74 -102.21
C PRO A 618 25.76 -2.55 -101.30
N GLN A 619 25.55 -1.31 -101.77
CA GLN A 619 25.82 -0.11 -100.98
C GLN A 619 24.84 0.03 -99.81
N MET A 620 23.56 -0.33 -100.01
CA MET A 620 22.58 -0.38 -98.91
C MET A 620 22.92 -1.49 -97.91
N LEU A 621 23.36 -2.67 -98.38
CA LEU A 621 23.78 -3.77 -97.52
C LEU A 621 24.98 -3.43 -96.64
N ALA A 622 25.93 -2.63 -97.14
CA ALA A 622 27.11 -2.21 -96.40
C ALA A 622 26.79 -1.36 -95.15
N GLN A 623 25.61 -0.74 -95.07
CA GLN A 623 25.23 0.09 -93.90
C GLN A 623 24.67 -0.70 -92.72
N PHE A 624 24.17 -1.92 -92.92
CA PHE A 624 23.55 -2.71 -91.85
C PHE A 624 24.53 -3.21 -90.77
N PRO A 625 25.73 -3.76 -91.10
CA PRO A 625 26.65 -4.28 -90.09
C PRO A 625 27.10 -3.24 -89.04
N PRO A 626 27.48 -2.00 -89.41
CA PRO A 626 27.78 -0.95 -88.43
C PRO A 626 26.60 -0.63 -87.50
N ILE A 627 25.38 -0.53 -88.03
CA ILE A 627 24.17 -0.23 -87.26
C ILE A 627 23.86 -1.36 -86.26
N ILE A 628 23.96 -2.62 -86.70
CA ILE A 628 23.77 -3.80 -85.85
C ILE A 628 24.85 -3.87 -84.76
N ALA A 629 26.11 -3.51 -85.06
CA ALA A 629 27.20 -3.48 -84.09
C ALA A 629 26.97 -2.43 -82.99
N VAL A 630 26.53 -1.21 -83.37
CA VAL A 630 26.16 -0.15 -82.43
C VAL A 630 24.98 -0.58 -81.56
N ALA A 631 23.93 -1.15 -82.14
CA ALA A 631 22.77 -1.64 -81.40
C ALA A 631 23.15 -2.75 -80.40
N LYS A 632 24.01 -3.70 -80.80
CA LYS A 632 24.56 -4.74 -79.90
C LYS A 632 25.40 -4.16 -78.78
N SER A 633 26.22 -3.15 -79.07
CA SER A 633 27.01 -2.41 -78.06
C SER A 633 26.08 -1.71 -77.05
N MET A 634 25.06 -1.00 -77.54
CA MET A 634 24.08 -0.30 -76.71
C MET A 634 23.29 -1.24 -75.82
N ARG A 635 22.85 -2.40 -76.35
CA ARG A 635 22.21 -3.46 -75.56
C ARG A 635 23.15 -4.00 -74.47
N ARG A 636 24.43 -4.23 -74.80
CA ARG A 636 25.43 -4.69 -73.82
C ARG A 636 25.64 -3.65 -72.71
N THR A 637 25.76 -2.37 -73.05
CA THR A 637 25.87 -1.28 -72.08
C THR A 637 24.65 -1.19 -71.18
N LEU A 638 23.42 -1.32 -71.72
CA LEU A 638 22.19 -1.32 -70.93
C LEU A 638 22.11 -2.52 -69.97
N LEU A 639 22.55 -3.71 -70.40
CA LEU A 639 22.62 -4.90 -69.53
C LEU A 639 23.66 -4.73 -68.43
N THR A 640 24.84 -4.19 -68.74
CA THR A 640 25.86 -3.88 -67.73
C THR A 640 25.35 -2.82 -66.75
N MET A 641 24.68 -1.78 -67.25
CA MET A 641 24.06 -0.73 -66.44
C MET A 641 23.00 -1.35 -65.51
N HIS A 642 22.11 -2.20 -66.04
CA HIS A 642 21.13 -2.95 -65.24
C HIS A 642 21.81 -3.78 -64.15
N SER A 643 22.84 -4.57 -64.47
CA SER A 643 23.54 -5.39 -63.46
C SER A 643 24.18 -4.55 -62.36
N SER A 644 24.78 -3.42 -62.71
CA SER A 644 25.43 -2.52 -61.75
C SER A 644 24.41 -1.83 -60.85
N PHE A 645 23.34 -1.27 -61.42
CA PHE A 645 22.28 -0.62 -60.64
C PHE A 645 21.48 -1.63 -59.81
N SER A 646 21.18 -2.82 -60.35
CA SER A 646 20.52 -3.89 -59.61
C SER A 646 21.35 -4.35 -58.41
N GLY A 647 22.67 -4.47 -58.57
CA GLY A 647 23.59 -4.79 -57.46
C GLY A 647 23.57 -3.73 -56.36
N LEU A 648 23.65 -2.46 -56.75
CA LEU A 648 23.62 -1.32 -55.83
C LEU A 648 22.28 -1.20 -55.09
N VAL A 649 21.16 -1.36 -55.79
CA VAL A 649 19.81 -1.36 -55.19
C VAL A 649 19.65 -2.54 -54.22
N THR A 650 20.16 -3.72 -54.55
CA THR A 650 20.13 -4.89 -53.65
C THR A 650 20.98 -4.66 -52.39
N GLN A 651 22.14 -4.03 -52.53
CA GLN A 651 22.99 -3.67 -51.39
C GLN A 651 22.30 -2.67 -50.46
N MET A 652 21.69 -1.61 -51.01
CA MET A 652 20.94 -0.62 -50.23
C MET A 652 19.70 -1.23 -49.55
N ALA A 653 19.00 -2.16 -50.22
CA ALA A 653 17.88 -2.89 -49.63
C ALA A 653 18.31 -3.71 -48.41
N ARG A 654 19.41 -4.48 -48.50
CA ARG A 654 19.91 -5.27 -47.36
C ARG A 654 20.29 -4.40 -46.15
N MET A 655 20.89 -3.23 -46.39
CA MET A 655 21.22 -2.30 -45.31
C MET A 655 19.97 -1.77 -44.58
N THR A 656 18.92 -1.44 -45.33
CA THR A 656 17.67 -0.92 -44.76
C THR A 656 16.83 -2.00 -44.09
N ASP A 657 16.76 -3.21 -44.66
CA ASP A 657 16.06 -4.35 -44.08
C ASP A 657 16.64 -4.73 -42.71
N THR A 658 17.97 -4.69 -42.57
CA THR A 658 18.63 -4.99 -41.29
C THR A 658 18.27 -3.96 -40.21
N ALA A 659 18.22 -2.67 -40.58
CA ALA A 659 17.83 -1.60 -39.66
C ALA A 659 16.34 -1.72 -39.25
N SER A 660 15.46 -2.06 -40.20
CA SER A 660 14.04 -2.31 -39.93
C SER A 660 13.82 -3.51 -39.01
N ALA A 661 14.48 -4.64 -39.29
CA ALA A 661 14.41 -5.84 -38.45
C ALA A 661 14.93 -5.59 -37.03
N MET A 662 16.00 -4.80 -36.89
CA MET A 662 16.51 -4.38 -35.58
C MET A 662 15.47 -3.55 -34.81
N GLY A 663 14.87 -2.54 -35.46
CA GLY A 663 13.82 -1.72 -34.85
C GLY A 663 12.63 -2.56 -34.37
N GLN A 664 12.13 -3.46 -35.22
CA GLN A 664 11.04 -4.38 -34.88
C GLN A 664 11.40 -5.34 -33.74
N ALA A 665 12.62 -5.87 -33.71
CA ALA A 665 13.05 -6.78 -32.65
C ALA A 665 13.12 -6.07 -31.28
N PHE A 666 13.66 -4.85 -31.22
CA PHE A 666 13.70 -4.06 -29.99
C PHE A 666 12.29 -3.73 -29.49
N ASP A 667 11.42 -3.27 -30.38
CA ASP A 667 10.05 -2.89 -30.04
C ASP A 667 9.22 -4.11 -29.59
N ALA A 668 9.33 -5.24 -30.30
CA ALA A 668 8.66 -6.50 -29.94
C ALA A 668 9.17 -7.09 -28.61
N SER A 669 10.46 -6.92 -28.31
CA SER A 669 11.04 -7.38 -27.05
C SER A 669 10.60 -6.55 -25.84
N LYS A 670 10.05 -5.35 -26.08
CA LYS A 670 9.80 -4.33 -25.04
C LYS A 670 11.04 -4.04 -24.18
N ALA A 671 12.24 -4.27 -24.73
CA ALA A 671 13.49 -3.88 -24.11
C ALA A 671 13.57 -2.35 -24.18
N ASP A 672 13.58 -1.72 -23.01
CA ASP A 672 13.65 -0.27 -22.86
C ASP A 672 15.08 0.25 -22.83
N ASP A 673 16.09 -0.62 -22.87
CA ASP A 673 17.48 -0.21 -23.00
C ASP A 673 17.60 0.73 -24.22
N TYR A 674 18.26 1.88 -24.02
CA TYR A 674 18.37 2.97 -25.01
C TYR A 674 17.06 3.74 -25.31
N PHE A 675 16.27 4.02 -24.27
CA PHE A 675 15.14 4.97 -24.36
C PHE A 675 15.61 6.37 -24.82
N TYR A 676 14.89 6.93 -25.78
CA TYR A 676 15.05 8.29 -26.27
C TYR A 676 13.72 8.84 -26.78
N LEU A 677 13.31 9.99 -26.25
CA LEU A 677 12.10 10.69 -26.70
C LEU A 677 12.49 11.91 -27.53
N PRO A 678 12.13 11.97 -28.82
CA PRO A 678 12.45 13.11 -29.67
C PRO A 678 11.61 14.35 -29.27
N PRO A 679 12.12 15.59 -29.46
CA PRO A 679 11.42 16.82 -29.08
C PRO A 679 10.02 16.97 -29.68
N GLU A 680 9.79 16.45 -30.88
CA GLU A 680 8.51 16.50 -31.59
C GLU A 680 7.42 15.69 -30.86
N ALA A 681 7.80 14.70 -30.03
CA ALA A 681 6.84 13.92 -29.26
C ALA A 681 6.13 14.73 -28.16
N PHE A 682 6.74 15.84 -27.71
CA PHE A 682 6.12 16.73 -26.72
C PHE A 682 4.93 17.53 -27.28
N ASP A 683 4.86 17.66 -28.61
CA ASP A 683 3.74 18.31 -29.31
C ASP A 683 2.56 17.35 -29.53
N ASN A 684 2.74 16.05 -29.29
CA ASN A 684 1.66 15.07 -29.43
C ASN A 684 0.58 15.31 -28.36
N PRO A 685 -0.70 15.54 -28.75
CA PRO A 685 -1.79 15.78 -27.81
C PRO A 685 -1.97 14.67 -26.76
N ASP A 686 -1.74 13.41 -27.14
CA ASP A 686 -1.89 12.26 -26.25
C ASP A 686 -0.77 12.22 -25.21
N PHE A 687 0.46 12.56 -25.62
CA PHE A 687 1.58 12.68 -24.70
C PHE A 687 1.39 13.85 -23.73
N GLN A 688 0.84 14.98 -24.20
CA GLN A 688 0.50 16.12 -23.35
C GLN A 688 -0.56 15.79 -22.28
N ARG A 689 -1.50 14.88 -22.57
CA ARG A 689 -2.43 14.38 -21.54
C ARG A 689 -1.71 13.55 -20.48
N GLY A 690 -0.78 12.68 -20.89
CA GLY A 690 0.08 11.94 -19.97
C GLY A 690 0.96 12.85 -19.10
N LEU A 691 1.52 13.92 -19.68
CA LEU A 691 2.32 14.91 -18.96
C LEU A 691 1.55 15.55 -17.81
N LYS A 692 0.25 15.85 -18.00
CA LYS A 692 -0.60 16.41 -16.93
C LYS A 692 -0.82 15.44 -15.77
N LEU A 693 -0.74 14.13 -16.02
CA LEU A 693 -0.91 13.12 -14.99
C LEU A 693 0.38 12.89 -14.20
N PHE A 694 1.55 12.93 -14.84
CA PHE A 694 2.82 12.53 -14.22
C PHE A 694 3.78 13.67 -13.91
N LEU A 695 3.59 14.87 -14.49
CA LEU A 695 4.39 16.06 -14.18
C LEU A 695 3.52 17.15 -13.55
N SER A 696 4.12 17.94 -12.68
CA SER A 696 3.50 19.13 -12.12
C SER A 696 3.18 20.17 -13.20
N PRO A 697 2.24 21.09 -12.94
CA PRO A 697 1.89 22.16 -13.87
C PRO A 697 3.08 23.03 -14.30
N ASP A 698 4.05 23.24 -13.40
CA ASP A 698 5.29 23.99 -13.65
C ASP A 698 6.42 23.16 -14.30
N GLY A 699 6.21 21.85 -14.49
CA GLY A 699 7.18 20.93 -15.10
C GLY A 699 8.37 20.56 -14.20
N LYS A 700 8.43 21.09 -12.97
CA LYS A 700 9.57 20.91 -12.05
C LYS A 700 9.47 19.69 -11.14
N ALA A 701 8.35 18.99 -11.15
CA ALA A 701 8.20 17.74 -10.41
C ALA A 701 7.63 16.64 -11.31
N ALA A 702 8.13 15.42 -11.12
CA ALA A 702 7.63 14.22 -11.77
C ALA A 702 7.25 13.18 -10.71
N ARG A 703 6.11 12.51 -10.89
CA ARG A 703 5.66 11.43 -10.00
C ARG A 703 5.66 10.08 -10.69
N PHE A 704 5.87 9.04 -9.91
CA PHE A 704 5.82 7.64 -10.29
C PHE A 704 4.84 6.93 -9.36
N ILE A 705 4.03 6.04 -9.93
CA ILE A 705 3.11 5.18 -9.19
C ILE A 705 3.72 3.78 -9.17
N ILE A 706 4.06 3.29 -8.00
CA ILE A 706 4.78 2.04 -7.77
C ILE A 706 3.79 1.03 -7.21
N THR A 707 3.59 -0.07 -7.92
CA THR A 707 2.74 -1.18 -7.49
C THR A 707 3.62 -2.33 -7.03
N HIS A 708 3.43 -2.75 -5.79
CA HIS A 708 4.12 -3.91 -5.19
C HIS A 708 3.57 -5.23 -5.75
N ALA A 709 4.37 -6.30 -5.66
CA ALA A 709 3.96 -7.65 -6.06
C ALA A 709 3.17 -8.37 -4.96
N GLU A 710 3.45 -8.06 -3.71
CA GLU A 710 2.71 -8.54 -2.54
C GLU A 710 1.93 -7.40 -1.89
N ASP A 711 1.06 -7.70 -0.92
CA ASP A 711 0.31 -6.67 -0.19
C ASP A 711 1.26 -5.69 0.52
N PRO A 712 1.19 -4.37 0.21
CA PRO A 712 2.07 -3.35 0.77
C PRO A 712 1.94 -3.19 2.30
N ALA A 713 0.83 -3.64 2.89
CA ALA A 713 0.60 -3.62 4.33
C ALA A 713 1.24 -4.82 5.08
N THR A 714 2.03 -5.64 4.38
CA THR A 714 2.76 -6.77 4.97
C THR A 714 4.21 -6.41 5.29
N PRO A 715 4.88 -7.12 6.23
CA PRO A 715 6.29 -6.88 6.54
C PRO A 715 7.23 -6.94 5.32
N LYS A 716 6.89 -7.75 4.30
CA LYS A 716 7.65 -7.83 3.06
C LYS A 716 7.45 -6.59 2.19
N GLY A 717 6.21 -6.15 1.98
CA GLY A 717 5.91 -4.91 1.23
C GLY A 717 6.57 -3.69 1.88
N ILE A 718 6.44 -3.56 3.20
CA ILE A 718 7.08 -2.50 4.00
C ILE A 718 8.61 -2.48 3.83
N SER A 719 9.25 -3.65 3.66
CA SER A 719 10.70 -3.73 3.53
C SER A 719 11.25 -3.18 2.20
N ALA A 720 10.41 -3.04 1.17
CA ALA A 720 10.79 -2.53 -0.15
C ALA A 720 10.89 -0.99 -0.21
N VAL A 721 10.19 -0.27 0.69
CA VAL A 721 10.11 1.21 0.74
C VAL A 721 11.48 1.89 0.78
N LYS A 722 12.41 1.41 1.61
CA LYS A 722 13.75 1.99 1.73
C LYS A 722 14.60 1.74 0.46
N PRO A 723 14.71 0.49 -0.03
CA PRO A 723 15.31 0.19 -1.32
C PRO A 723 14.77 1.02 -2.48
N GLU A 724 13.45 1.28 -2.55
CA GLU A 724 12.85 2.11 -3.60
C GLU A 724 13.38 3.53 -3.59
N LEU A 725 13.38 4.17 -2.42
CA LEU A 725 13.90 5.51 -2.26
C LEU A 725 15.41 5.55 -2.57
N GLU A 726 16.17 4.57 -2.09
CA GLU A 726 17.60 4.46 -2.40
C GLU A 726 17.83 4.29 -3.91
N ALA A 727 17.11 3.40 -4.59
CA ALA A 727 17.23 3.19 -6.03
C ALA A 727 16.98 4.48 -6.82
N ALA A 728 15.97 5.27 -6.43
CA ALA A 728 15.70 6.56 -7.04
C ALA A 728 16.88 7.55 -6.86
N HIS A 729 17.47 7.61 -5.66
CA HIS A 729 18.66 8.44 -5.41
C HIS A 729 19.89 7.95 -6.18
N HIS A 730 20.04 6.62 -6.36
CA HIS A 730 21.13 6.03 -7.12
C HIS A 730 21.00 6.31 -8.62
N ALA A 731 19.78 6.31 -9.16
CA ALA A 731 19.49 6.57 -10.58
C ALA A 731 19.88 7.99 -11.03
N VAL A 732 19.77 9.00 -10.16
CA VAL A 732 20.10 10.39 -10.50
C VAL A 732 21.58 10.76 -10.34
N LYS A 733 22.42 9.85 -9.83
CA LYS A 733 23.86 10.14 -9.62
C LYS A 733 24.54 10.46 -10.95
N GLY A 734 25.21 11.61 -11.01
CA GLY A 734 25.92 12.08 -12.20
C GLY A 734 25.01 12.70 -13.27
N THR A 735 23.77 13.04 -12.93
CA THR A 735 22.78 13.62 -13.86
C THR A 735 22.36 15.04 -13.44
N SER A 736 21.55 15.73 -14.26
CA SER A 736 20.98 17.06 -13.95
C SER A 736 20.11 17.05 -12.69
N LEU A 737 19.48 15.92 -12.36
CA LEU A 737 18.56 15.78 -11.22
C LEU A 737 19.24 15.33 -9.91
N VAL A 738 20.57 15.40 -9.82
CA VAL A 738 21.33 14.96 -8.63
C VAL A 738 20.94 15.69 -7.34
N ASN A 739 20.55 16.96 -7.46
CA ASN A 739 20.10 17.79 -6.33
C ASN A 739 18.57 17.76 -6.13
N GLY A 740 17.86 16.88 -6.86
CA GLY A 740 16.42 16.72 -6.74
C GLY A 740 16.00 16.26 -5.35
N LYS A 741 14.84 16.74 -4.90
CA LYS A 741 14.23 16.28 -3.64
C LYS A 741 13.29 15.11 -3.94
N PHE A 742 13.39 14.06 -3.13
CA PHE A 742 12.58 12.85 -3.28
C PHE A 742 11.54 12.77 -2.16
N TYR A 743 10.30 12.51 -2.54
CA TYR A 743 9.17 12.37 -1.64
C TYR A 743 8.47 11.06 -1.95
N LEU A 744 8.46 10.12 -1.00
CA LEU A 744 7.80 8.83 -1.13
C LEU A 744 6.61 8.77 -0.17
N THR A 745 5.43 8.48 -0.71
CA THR A 745 4.19 8.28 0.04
C THR A 745 3.45 7.05 -0.47
N GLY A 746 2.29 6.77 0.11
CA GLY A 746 1.47 5.60 -0.20
C GLY A 746 1.48 4.58 0.94
N THR A 747 0.83 3.46 0.69
CA THR A 747 0.43 2.54 1.76
C THR A 747 1.63 1.87 2.42
N ALA A 748 2.60 1.39 1.66
CA ALA A 748 3.76 0.73 2.28
C ALA A 748 4.64 1.76 3.00
N ALA A 749 4.83 2.94 2.42
CA ALA A 749 5.57 4.04 3.04
C ALA A 749 4.93 4.50 4.36
N MET A 750 3.61 4.66 4.41
CA MET A 750 2.87 5.00 5.63
C MET A 750 3.00 3.91 6.69
N TYR A 751 2.86 2.63 6.31
CA TYR A 751 3.04 1.53 7.26
C TYR A 751 4.49 1.36 7.74
N ASN A 752 5.49 1.67 6.91
CA ASN A 752 6.90 1.74 7.32
C ASN A 752 7.12 2.82 8.39
N ASP A 753 6.51 3.99 8.22
CA ASP A 753 6.58 5.08 9.20
C ASP A 753 5.84 4.72 10.50
N ILE A 754 4.66 4.08 10.41
CA ILE A 754 3.93 3.56 11.57
C ILE A 754 4.74 2.47 12.30
N GLN A 755 5.32 1.53 11.58
CA GLN A 755 6.15 0.45 12.16
C GLN A 755 7.37 1.04 12.88
N SER A 756 8.07 1.97 12.24
CA SER A 756 9.22 2.65 12.81
C SER A 756 8.80 3.46 14.04
N GLY A 757 7.74 4.28 13.92
CA GLY A 757 7.17 5.08 15.00
C GLY A 757 6.75 4.23 16.20
N ALA A 758 6.01 3.14 15.97
CA ALA A 758 5.56 2.24 17.03
C ALA A 758 6.74 1.59 17.77
N LYS A 759 7.81 1.20 17.07
CA LYS A 759 9.01 0.64 17.70
C LYS A 759 9.70 1.66 18.62
N TYR A 760 9.85 2.91 18.16
CA TYR A 760 10.43 3.98 18.99
C TYR A 760 9.52 4.38 20.15
N ASP A 761 8.21 4.44 19.92
CA ASP A 761 7.23 4.82 20.93
C ASP A 761 7.14 3.78 22.05
N ILE A 762 7.10 2.47 21.73
CA ILE A 762 7.13 1.40 22.74
C ILE A 762 8.38 1.53 23.62
N LEU A 763 9.55 1.79 23.01
CA LEU A 763 10.80 1.90 23.76
C LEU A 763 10.82 3.17 24.62
N LEU A 764 10.50 4.33 24.04
CA LEU A 764 10.52 5.62 24.73
C LEU A 764 9.48 5.68 25.85
N VAL A 765 8.21 5.40 25.52
CA VAL A 765 7.10 5.46 26.47
C VAL A 765 7.22 4.34 27.50
N GLY A 766 7.59 3.13 27.08
CA GLY A 766 7.82 2.01 27.99
C GLY A 766 8.92 2.29 29.00
N LEU A 767 10.05 2.84 28.57
CA LEU A 767 11.17 3.19 29.46
C LEU A 767 10.81 4.40 30.35
N ALA A 768 10.11 5.41 29.82
CA ALA A 768 9.62 6.54 30.62
C ALA A 768 8.62 6.09 31.70
N ALA A 769 7.67 5.23 31.36
CA ALA A 769 6.71 4.69 32.32
C ALA A 769 7.40 3.77 33.34
N LEU A 770 8.36 2.94 32.92
CA LEU A 770 9.12 2.04 33.80
C LEU A 770 9.94 2.84 34.83
N THR A 771 10.64 3.86 34.36
CA THR A 771 11.44 4.76 35.21
C THR A 771 10.56 5.54 36.17
N LEU A 772 9.42 6.07 35.71
CA LEU A 772 8.44 6.72 36.56
C LEU A 772 7.91 5.78 37.65
N ILE A 773 7.46 4.58 37.27
CA ILE A 773 6.97 3.56 38.22
C ILE A 773 8.06 3.22 39.23
N PHE A 774 9.29 2.98 38.77
CA PHE A 774 10.42 2.69 39.64
C PHE A 774 10.66 3.80 40.67
N VAL A 775 10.62 5.07 40.25
CA VAL A 775 10.77 6.24 41.12
C VAL A 775 9.63 6.34 42.12
N VAL A 776 8.38 6.18 41.69
CA VAL A 776 7.21 6.22 42.58
C VAL A 776 7.29 5.09 43.61
N MET A 777 7.63 3.87 43.17
CA MET A 777 7.82 2.72 44.06
C MET A 777 8.97 2.93 45.04
N LEU A 778 10.08 3.54 44.61
CA LEU A 778 11.20 3.90 45.48
C LEU A 778 10.79 4.92 46.54
N ILE A 779 10.00 5.93 46.18
CA ILE A 779 9.50 6.96 47.13
C ILE A 779 8.57 6.33 48.17
N ILE A 780 7.67 5.43 47.75
CA ILE A 780 6.66 4.86 48.63
C ILE A 780 7.24 3.75 49.52
N THR A 781 7.93 2.78 48.95
CA THR A 781 8.52 1.67 49.71
C THR A 781 9.78 2.09 50.47
N ARG A 782 10.49 3.12 50.00
CA ARG A 782 11.79 3.57 50.52
C ARG A 782 12.84 2.44 50.59
N ALA A 783 12.69 1.43 49.73
CA ALA A 783 13.56 0.25 49.66
C ALA A 783 13.92 -0.02 48.20
N LEU A 784 15.21 0.13 47.85
CA LEU A 784 15.69 0.02 46.48
C LEU A 784 15.49 -1.40 45.92
N VAL A 785 15.79 -2.41 46.73
CA VAL A 785 15.70 -3.83 46.34
C VAL A 785 14.24 -4.24 46.15
N ALA A 786 13.33 -3.78 47.02
CA ALA A 786 11.90 -4.02 46.88
C ALA A 786 11.37 -3.40 45.58
N SER A 787 11.70 -2.14 45.29
CA SER A 787 11.28 -1.48 44.06
C SER A 787 11.79 -2.19 42.81
N MET A 788 13.06 -2.61 42.79
CA MET A 788 13.63 -3.34 41.65
C MET A 788 12.99 -4.71 41.46
N ALA A 789 12.72 -5.44 42.55
CA ALA A 789 12.03 -6.73 42.50
C ALA A 789 10.60 -6.58 41.94
N ILE A 790 9.85 -5.58 42.39
CA ILE A 790 8.50 -5.30 41.89
C ILE A 790 8.54 -5.01 40.39
N VAL A 791 9.37 -4.06 39.96
CA VAL A 791 9.48 -3.69 38.55
C VAL A 791 9.91 -4.88 37.69
N GLY A 792 10.87 -5.69 38.14
CA GLY A 792 11.30 -6.90 37.44
C GLY A 792 10.17 -7.93 37.31
N THR A 793 9.36 -8.12 38.35
CA THR A 793 8.21 -9.03 38.29
C THR A 793 7.10 -8.56 37.36
N VAL A 794 6.88 -7.24 37.26
CA VAL A 794 5.94 -6.64 36.31
C VAL A 794 6.41 -6.84 34.86
N LEU A 795 7.70 -6.65 34.58
CA LEU A 795 8.27 -6.91 33.25
C LEU A 795 8.14 -8.40 32.84
N LEU A 796 8.35 -9.31 33.77
CA LEU A 796 8.18 -10.74 33.54
C LEU A 796 6.71 -11.10 33.29
N SER A 797 5.79 -10.48 34.04
CA SER A 797 4.34 -10.60 33.81
C SER A 797 3.95 -10.10 32.41
N LEU A 798 4.51 -8.97 31.99
CA LEU A 798 4.27 -8.38 30.68
C LEU A 798 4.68 -9.31 29.55
N GLY A 799 5.87 -9.90 29.62
CA GLY A 799 6.33 -10.87 28.62
C GLY A 799 5.47 -12.13 28.56
N ALA A 800 5.03 -12.65 29.72
CA ALA A 800 4.08 -13.77 29.78
C ALA A 800 2.71 -13.40 29.20
N ALA A 801 2.22 -12.17 29.44
CA ALA A 801 0.96 -11.67 28.91
C ALA A 801 0.97 -11.64 27.38
N PHE A 802 2.05 -11.16 26.77
CA PHE A 802 2.19 -11.15 25.31
C PHE A 802 2.27 -12.56 24.72
N GLY A 803 3.06 -13.46 25.31
CA GLY A 803 3.12 -14.84 24.81
C GLY A 803 1.80 -15.59 24.97
N LEU A 804 1.04 -15.35 26.04
CA LEU A 804 -0.33 -15.88 26.19
C LEU A 804 -1.29 -15.28 25.16
N SER A 805 -1.20 -13.98 24.87
CA SER A 805 -2.01 -13.32 23.84
C SER A 805 -1.72 -13.88 22.45
N VAL A 806 -0.43 -14.11 22.13
CA VAL A 806 0.00 -14.75 20.88
C VAL A 806 -0.52 -16.19 20.77
N LEU A 807 -0.51 -16.96 21.86
CA LEU A 807 -1.12 -18.29 21.87
C LEU A 807 -2.61 -18.23 21.54
N VAL A 808 -3.36 -17.35 22.21
CA VAL A 808 -4.82 -17.28 22.04
C VAL A 808 -5.18 -16.77 20.64
N TRP A 809 -4.59 -15.66 20.19
CA TRP A 809 -5.00 -15.05 18.93
C TRP A 809 -4.36 -15.71 17.71
N GLN A 810 -3.05 -15.95 17.72
CA GLN A 810 -2.36 -16.47 16.53
C GLN A 810 -2.52 -17.98 16.37
N HIS A 811 -2.43 -18.73 17.47
CA HIS A 811 -2.43 -20.20 17.39
C HIS A 811 -3.81 -20.81 17.55
N VAL A 812 -4.68 -20.25 18.42
CA VAL A 812 -6.04 -20.79 18.63
C VAL A 812 -7.04 -20.17 17.67
N VAL A 813 -7.03 -18.84 17.51
CA VAL A 813 -8.00 -18.14 16.64
C VAL A 813 -7.52 -18.04 15.18
N GLY A 814 -6.21 -18.12 14.93
CA GLY A 814 -5.64 -18.00 13.58
C GLY A 814 -5.57 -16.56 13.06
N LEU A 815 -5.57 -15.56 13.94
CA LEU A 815 -5.46 -14.15 13.59
C LEU A 815 -4.18 -13.57 14.18
N ASP A 816 -3.39 -12.90 13.33
CA ASP A 816 -2.22 -12.16 13.78
C ASP A 816 -2.59 -11.09 14.83
N LEU A 817 -1.59 -10.61 15.57
CA LEU A 817 -1.83 -9.54 16.54
C LEU A 817 -1.84 -8.21 15.79
N ASN A 818 -2.86 -7.40 16.04
CA ASN A 818 -2.87 -6.02 15.57
C ASN A 818 -1.74 -5.24 16.24
N TRP A 819 -1.04 -4.40 15.48
CA TRP A 819 0.09 -3.60 15.96
C TRP A 819 -0.22 -2.69 17.16
N ILE A 820 -1.49 -2.27 17.33
CA ILE A 820 -1.97 -1.44 18.43
C ILE A 820 -2.00 -2.21 19.77
N ALA A 821 -2.37 -3.49 19.73
CA ALA A 821 -2.59 -4.32 20.92
C ALA A 821 -1.35 -4.42 21.84
N PRO A 822 -0.13 -4.70 21.37
CA PRO A 822 1.06 -4.78 22.23
C PRO A 822 1.46 -3.42 22.81
N VAL A 823 1.22 -2.31 22.10
CA VAL A 823 1.51 -0.97 22.62
C VAL A 823 0.57 -0.65 23.78
N PHE A 824 -0.75 -0.75 23.57
CA PHE A 824 -1.74 -0.55 24.62
C PHE A 824 -1.54 -1.50 25.80
N GLY A 825 -1.28 -2.78 25.50
CA GLY A 825 -0.97 -3.81 26.48
C GLY A 825 0.22 -3.43 27.35
N THR A 826 1.33 -2.99 26.74
CA THR A 826 2.54 -2.57 27.45
C THR A 826 2.24 -1.47 28.46
N ILE A 827 1.63 -0.38 28.01
CA ILE A 827 1.42 0.80 28.86
C ILE A 827 0.45 0.49 30.00
N ILE A 828 -0.68 -0.16 29.70
CA ILE A 828 -1.70 -0.42 30.72
C ILE A 828 -1.23 -1.49 31.71
N LEU A 829 -0.59 -2.57 31.25
CA LEU A 829 -0.07 -3.61 32.15
C LEU A 829 1.05 -3.09 33.03
N LEU A 830 1.92 -2.22 32.51
CA LEU A 830 2.97 -1.59 33.31
C LEU A 830 2.37 -0.66 34.38
N ALA A 831 1.42 0.18 33.97
CA ALA A 831 0.70 1.10 34.86
C ALA A 831 0.01 0.35 36.01
N VAL A 832 -0.83 -0.63 35.67
CA VAL A 832 -1.71 -1.33 36.62
C VAL A 832 -0.96 -2.41 37.39
N GLY A 833 -0.10 -3.19 36.74
CA GLY A 833 0.63 -4.30 37.38
C GLY A 833 1.55 -3.83 38.52
N SER A 834 2.04 -2.60 38.44
CA SER A 834 2.87 -2.01 39.49
C SER A 834 2.09 -1.68 40.78
N ASP A 835 0.85 -1.23 40.65
CA ASP A 835 0.02 -0.79 41.77
C ASP A 835 -0.28 -1.92 42.76
N TYR A 836 -0.68 -3.07 42.23
CA TYR A 836 -1.07 -4.14 43.13
C TYR A 836 0.09 -4.79 43.90
N ASN A 837 1.30 -4.72 43.34
CA ASN A 837 2.50 -5.12 44.06
C ASN A 837 2.79 -4.14 45.22
N LEU A 838 2.54 -2.84 45.02
CA LEU A 838 2.62 -1.83 46.08
C LEU A 838 1.63 -2.11 47.21
N LEU A 839 0.41 -2.51 46.89
CA LEU A 839 -0.60 -2.91 47.87
C LEU A 839 -0.13 -4.04 48.78
N LEU A 840 0.43 -5.09 48.18
CA LEU A 840 0.95 -6.24 48.91
C LEU A 840 2.15 -5.85 49.79
N VAL A 841 3.09 -5.07 49.25
CA VAL A 841 4.31 -4.66 49.97
C VAL A 841 4.00 -3.65 51.07
N SER A 842 3.06 -2.72 50.87
CA SER A 842 2.58 -1.82 51.92
C SER A 842 1.97 -2.60 53.09
N ARG A 843 1.28 -3.72 52.80
CA ARG A 843 0.76 -4.63 53.84
C ARG A 843 1.86 -5.39 54.55
N PHE A 844 2.86 -5.89 53.81
CA PHE A 844 4.05 -6.46 54.44
C PHE A 844 4.68 -5.47 55.41
N GLN A 845 4.82 -4.20 55.00
CA GLN A 845 5.40 -3.14 55.83
C GLN A 845 4.62 -2.90 57.12
N GLY A 846 3.27 -2.89 57.05
CA GLY A 846 2.41 -2.72 58.21
C GLY A 846 2.51 -3.87 59.24
N GLU A 847 2.79 -5.09 58.79
CA GLU A 847 2.88 -6.29 59.64
C GLU A 847 4.33 -6.69 59.98
N ILE A 848 5.35 -5.88 59.60
CA ILE A 848 6.77 -6.13 59.91
C ILE A 848 7.01 -6.35 61.41
N ALA A 849 6.23 -5.68 62.28
CA ALA A 849 6.38 -5.76 63.73
C ALA A 849 6.20 -7.19 64.30
N ALA A 850 5.46 -8.05 63.60
CA ALA A 850 5.27 -9.46 63.95
C ALA A 850 6.46 -10.37 63.55
N GLY A 851 7.47 -9.81 62.85
CA GLY A 851 8.59 -10.53 62.24
C GLY A 851 8.36 -10.82 60.76
N LEU A 852 9.42 -10.88 59.94
CA LEU A 852 9.33 -10.94 58.47
C LEU A 852 8.48 -12.10 57.95
N LYS A 853 8.73 -13.32 58.44
CA LYS A 853 8.00 -14.54 58.01
C LYS A 853 6.53 -14.51 58.40
N THR A 854 6.25 -14.15 59.66
CA THR A 854 4.88 -14.07 60.19
C THR A 854 4.10 -12.92 59.55
N GLY A 855 4.76 -11.80 59.29
CA GLY A 855 4.19 -10.63 58.62
C GLY A 855 3.73 -10.94 57.20
N ILE A 856 4.54 -11.68 56.41
CA ILE A 856 4.14 -12.14 55.07
C ILE A 856 2.91 -13.06 55.15
N ILE A 857 2.89 -14.04 56.05
CA ILE A 857 1.77 -14.98 56.22
C ILE A 857 0.48 -14.26 56.61
N ARG A 858 0.56 -13.32 57.58
CA ARG A 858 -0.59 -12.57 58.07
C ARG A 858 -1.12 -11.60 57.02
N SER A 859 -0.22 -10.93 56.29
CA SER A 859 -0.60 -10.06 55.18
C SER A 859 -1.30 -10.86 54.09
N MET A 860 -0.71 -11.97 53.63
CA MET A 860 -1.32 -12.84 52.62
C MET A 860 -2.69 -13.37 53.06
N GLY A 861 -2.84 -13.78 54.33
CA GLY A 861 -4.11 -14.26 54.87
C GLY A 861 -5.21 -13.20 54.86
N ASN A 862 -4.89 -11.98 55.31
CA ASN A 862 -5.89 -10.91 55.48
C ASN A 862 -6.21 -10.18 54.19
N THR A 863 -5.22 -9.98 53.30
CA THR A 863 -5.40 -9.15 52.09
C THR A 863 -5.50 -9.96 50.80
N GLY A 864 -5.08 -11.24 50.79
CA GLY A 864 -5.06 -12.08 49.59
C GLY A 864 -6.43 -12.21 48.93
N GLY A 865 -7.51 -12.36 49.72
CA GLY A 865 -8.88 -12.48 49.21
C GLY A 865 -9.38 -11.20 48.53
N VAL A 866 -9.20 -10.04 49.17
CA VAL A 866 -9.67 -8.74 48.65
C VAL A 866 -8.84 -8.30 47.44
N VAL A 867 -7.52 -8.49 47.49
CA VAL A 867 -6.61 -8.10 46.41
C VAL A 867 -6.78 -8.99 45.17
N THR A 868 -7.05 -10.29 45.34
CA THR A 868 -7.35 -11.19 44.22
C THR A 868 -8.72 -10.89 43.61
N ALA A 869 -9.71 -10.55 44.44
CA ALA A 869 -11.01 -10.12 43.95
C ALA A 869 -10.92 -8.85 43.08
N ALA A 870 -10.21 -7.82 43.55
CA ALA A 870 -9.94 -6.62 42.76
C ALA A 870 -9.24 -6.96 41.43
N GLY A 871 -8.14 -7.72 41.49
CA GLY A 871 -7.39 -8.12 40.29
C GLY A 871 -8.21 -8.93 39.28
N LEU A 872 -9.08 -9.83 39.75
CA LEU A 872 -9.99 -10.60 38.88
C LEU A 872 -11.05 -9.69 38.25
N VAL A 873 -11.66 -8.80 39.04
CA VAL A 873 -12.67 -7.85 38.54
C VAL A 873 -12.05 -6.97 37.45
N PHE A 874 -10.86 -6.41 37.67
CA PHE A 874 -10.15 -5.62 36.66
C PHE A 874 -9.83 -6.49 35.43
N ALA A 875 -9.24 -7.67 35.61
CA ALA A 875 -8.89 -8.53 34.48
C ALA A 875 -10.09 -8.90 33.58
N PHE A 876 -11.23 -9.28 34.18
CA PHE A 876 -12.45 -9.57 33.43
C PHE A 876 -13.10 -8.32 32.82
N THR A 877 -12.95 -7.16 33.46
CA THR A 877 -13.38 -5.85 32.94
C THR A 877 -12.59 -5.45 31.69
N MET A 878 -11.31 -5.78 31.60
CA MET A 878 -10.55 -5.56 30.37
C MET A 878 -10.87 -6.62 29.31
N MET A 879 -11.11 -7.86 29.73
CA MET A 879 -11.48 -8.95 28.83
C MET A 879 -12.87 -8.77 28.20
N SER A 880 -13.80 -8.06 28.85
CA SER A 880 -15.12 -7.77 28.27
C SER A 880 -15.07 -6.87 27.03
N MET A 881 -13.94 -6.19 26.76
CA MET A 881 -13.72 -5.45 25.51
C MET A 881 -13.72 -6.35 24.28
N VAL A 882 -13.60 -7.68 24.44
CA VAL A 882 -13.82 -8.68 23.37
C VAL A 882 -15.24 -8.61 22.79
N ALA A 883 -16.21 -8.04 23.51
CA ALA A 883 -17.55 -7.80 23.01
C ALA A 883 -17.65 -6.66 21.98
N SER A 884 -16.57 -5.90 21.76
CA SER A 884 -16.47 -4.89 20.70
C SER A 884 -16.64 -5.52 19.33
N ASP A 885 -17.27 -4.81 18.40
CA ASP A 885 -17.33 -5.25 17.01
C ASP A 885 -15.96 -5.09 16.31
N LEU A 886 -15.06 -4.24 16.85
CA LEU A 886 -13.66 -4.17 16.43
C LEU A 886 -12.82 -5.21 17.18
N ARG A 887 -12.26 -6.17 16.44
CA ARG A 887 -11.38 -7.20 17.00
C ARG A 887 -10.07 -6.64 17.54
N SER A 888 -9.59 -5.51 17.03
CA SER A 888 -8.38 -4.83 17.53
C SER A 888 -8.54 -4.37 18.98
N ILE A 889 -9.69 -3.78 19.31
CA ILE A 889 -10.04 -3.38 20.68
C ILE A 889 -10.18 -4.61 21.59
N GLY A 890 -10.81 -5.68 21.08
CA GLY A 890 -10.93 -6.96 21.80
C GLY A 890 -9.58 -7.64 22.08
N GLN A 891 -8.65 -7.59 21.12
CA GLN A 891 -7.27 -8.06 21.28
C GLN A 891 -6.51 -7.28 22.35
N ALA A 892 -6.60 -5.95 22.33
CA ALA A 892 -5.98 -5.09 23.34
C ALA A 892 -6.52 -5.41 24.75
N GLY A 893 -7.84 -5.44 24.91
CA GLY A 893 -8.47 -5.70 26.21
C GLY A 893 -8.22 -7.12 26.75
N SER A 894 -8.28 -8.14 25.89
CA SER A 894 -7.96 -9.53 26.30
C SER A 894 -6.48 -9.71 26.66
N THR A 895 -5.56 -9.06 25.94
CA THR A 895 -4.12 -9.08 26.28
C THR A 895 -3.88 -8.50 27.68
N ILE A 896 -4.53 -7.37 27.98
CA ILE A 896 -4.45 -6.74 29.29
C ILE A 896 -5.09 -7.63 30.35
N GLY A 897 -6.28 -8.18 30.08
CA GLY A 897 -6.96 -9.10 31.00
C GLY A 897 -6.10 -10.32 31.35
N LEU A 898 -5.51 -10.98 30.35
CA LEU A 898 -4.60 -12.12 30.56
C LEU A 898 -3.37 -11.74 31.36
N GLY A 899 -2.77 -10.58 31.09
CA GLY A 899 -1.64 -10.09 31.87
C GLY A 899 -1.99 -9.77 33.32
N LEU A 900 -3.16 -9.19 33.58
CA LEU A 900 -3.65 -8.92 34.94
C LEU A 900 -4.00 -10.20 35.69
N LEU A 901 -4.54 -11.24 35.02
CA LEU A 901 -4.73 -12.57 35.61
C LEU A 901 -3.39 -13.19 36.00
N PHE A 902 -2.41 -13.13 35.10
CA PHE A 902 -1.08 -13.66 35.36
C PHE A 902 -0.39 -12.93 36.53
N ASP A 903 -0.46 -11.60 36.54
CA ASP A 903 0.07 -10.79 37.63
C ASP A 903 -0.61 -11.14 38.97
N THR A 904 -1.94 -11.20 38.99
CA THR A 904 -2.71 -11.42 40.22
C THR A 904 -2.50 -12.83 40.78
N LEU A 905 -2.55 -13.85 39.93
CA LEU A 905 -2.55 -15.26 40.37
C LEU A 905 -1.16 -15.86 40.52
N ILE A 906 -0.19 -15.47 39.69
CA ILE A 906 1.15 -16.05 39.69
C ILE A 906 2.12 -15.10 40.37
N VAL A 907 2.24 -13.88 39.86
CA VAL A 907 3.28 -12.94 40.31
C VAL A 907 3.01 -12.52 41.76
N ARG A 908 1.85 -11.94 42.02
CA ARG A 908 1.50 -11.38 43.32
C ARG A 908 1.27 -12.44 44.40
N SER A 909 0.64 -13.55 44.02
CA SER A 909 0.27 -14.58 44.99
C SER A 909 1.44 -15.52 45.35
N LEU A 910 2.40 -15.71 44.44
CA LEU A 910 3.49 -16.69 44.61
C LEU A 910 4.88 -16.04 44.49
N MET A 911 5.15 -15.32 43.39
CA MET A 911 6.49 -14.81 43.07
C MET A 911 6.93 -13.69 44.03
N THR A 912 6.16 -12.61 44.19
CA THR A 912 6.51 -11.46 45.05
C THR A 912 6.72 -11.85 46.52
N PRO A 913 5.86 -12.66 47.17
CA PRO A 913 6.10 -13.13 48.53
C PRO A 913 7.31 -14.07 48.65
N SER A 914 7.59 -14.88 47.63
CA SER A 914 8.77 -15.76 47.62
C SER A 914 10.08 -14.97 47.53
N ILE A 915 10.13 -13.93 46.69
CA ILE A 915 11.27 -13.00 46.59
C ILE A 915 11.49 -12.29 47.93
N ALA A 916 10.41 -11.78 48.55
CA ALA A 916 10.48 -11.12 49.86
C ALA A 916 10.98 -12.09 50.95
N ALA A 917 10.56 -13.35 50.91
CA ALA A 917 10.99 -14.38 51.86
C ALA A 917 12.46 -14.81 51.65
N LEU A 918 12.94 -14.91 50.39
CA LEU A 918 14.34 -15.23 50.06
C LEU A 918 15.31 -14.12 50.45
N LEU A 919 14.99 -12.87 50.09
CA LEU A 919 15.84 -11.72 50.35
C LEU A 919 15.80 -11.27 51.82
N GLY A 920 14.71 -11.56 52.54
CA GLY A 920 14.58 -11.32 53.97
C GLY A 920 14.86 -9.86 54.35
N ARG A 921 15.93 -9.61 55.11
CA ARG A 921 16.33 -8.24 55.50
C ARG A 921 16.81 -7.38 54.33
N TRP A 922 17.36 -7.98 53.28
CA TRP A 922 17.89 -7.29 52.12
C TRP A 922 16.78 -6.75 51.21
N PHE A 923 15.58 -7.35 51.26
CA PHE A 923 14.42 -6.87 50.53
C PHE A 923 14.09 -5.41 50.89
N TRP A 924 14.28 -5.03 52.15
CA TRP A 924 13.97 -3.69 52.67
C TRP A 924 15.14 -2.72 52.58
N TRP A 925 16.30 -3.12 52.06
CA TRP A 925 17.49 -2.25 52.01
C TRP A 925 17.21 -0.98 51.18
N PRO A 926 17.56 0.23 51.67
CA PRO A 926 18.43 0.55 52.82
C PRO A 926 17.74 0.67 54.19
N GLN A 927 16.42 0.43 54.30
CA GLN A 927 15.76 0.42 55.60
C GLN A 927 16.24 -0.74 56.48
N ARG A 928 16.64 -0.43 57.72
CA ARG A 928 17.04 -1.44 58.70
C ARG A 928 15.81 -2.07 59.35
N VAL A 929 15.40 -3.25 58.88
CA VAL A 929 14.27 -4.01 59.42
C VAL A 929 14.76 -5.19 60.28
N ARG A 930 14.10 -5.43 61.42
CA ARG A 930 14.44 -6.55 62.31
C ARG A 930 13.85 -7.86 61.77
N PRO A 931 14.65 -8.93 61.63
CA PRO A 931 14.16 -10.21 61.09
C PRO A 931 13.30 -11.02 62.06
N ARG A 932 13.41 -10.77 63.36
CA ARG A 932 12.60 -11.40 64.43
C ARG A 932 11.82 -10.34 65.20
N PRO A 933 10.63 -10.68 65.73
CA PRO A 933 9.87 -9.76 66.58
C PRO A 933 10.74 -9.32 67.78
N ALA A 934 10.50 -8.11 68.29
CA ALA A 934 11.21 -7.63 69.47
C ALA A 934 11.09 -8.65 70.60
N SER A 935 12.22 -8.97 71.26
CA SER A 935 12.26 -9.89 72.40
C SER A 935 11.16 -9.52 73.40
N TYR A 936 10.47 -10.52 73.95
CA TYR A 936 9.47 -10.31 75.01
C TYR A 936 10.05 -9.53 76.21
N LEU A 937 11.37 -9.60 76.42
CA LEU A 937 12.13 -8.90 77.45
C LEU A 937 12.26 -7.37 77.21
N LEU A 938 11.98 -6.88 76.01
CA LEU A 938 12.02 -5.45 75.67
C LEU A 938 10.63 -4.80 75.64
N ARG A 939 9.59 -5.51 76.08
CA ARG A 939 8.24 -4.95 76.19
C ARG A 939 8.11 -4.19 77.51
N PRO A 940 7.52 -2.98 77.53
CA PRO A 940 7.32 -2.23 78.77
C PRO A 940 6.35 -2.90 79.76
N PHE A 941 5.63 -3.96 79.33
CA PHE A 941 4.70 -4.73 80.16
C PHE A 941 4.86 -6.23 79.88
N GLY A 942 4.71 -7.05 80.94
CA GLY A 942 4.70 -8.51 80.85
C GLY A 942 3.54 -9.06 79.99
N PRO A 943 3.61 -10.32 79.52
CA PRO A 943 2.52 -10.94 78.76
C PRO A 943 1.20 -10.91 79.57
N ARG A 944 0.06 -10.67 78.89
CA ARG A 944 -1.27 -10.52 79.54
C ARG A 944 -1.61 -11.61 80.56
N ARG A 945 -1.15 -12.86 80.34
CA ARG A 945 -1.34 -13.96 81.29
C ARG A 945 -0.52 -13.79 82.58
N LEU A 946 0.71 -13.31 82.46
CA LEU A 946 1.62 -13.04 83.58
C LEU A 946 1.15 -11.82 84.39
N VAL A 947 0.70 -10.77 83.69
CA VAL A 947 0.09 -9.59 84.33
C VAL A 947 -1.23 -9.95 85.02
N ARG A 948 -2.03 -10.83 84.40
CA ARG A 948 -3.28 -11.33 84.98
C ARG A 948 -3.03 -12.24 86.19
N SER A 949 -2.05 -13.14 86.15
CA SER A 949 -1.71 -13.98 87.31
C SER A 949 -1.19 -13.14 88.48
N LEU A 950 -0.35 -12.13 88.19
CA LEU A 950 0.13 -11.17 89.19
C LEU A 950 -0.99 -10.31 89.80
N LEU A 951 -1.99 -9.91 89.01
CA LEU A 951 -3.15 -9.12 89.47
C LEU A 951 -4.21 -9.96 90.21
N LEU A 952 -4.29 -11.26 89.92
CA LEU A 952 -5.26 -12.18 90.54
C LEU A 952 -4.67 -13.00 91.70
N GLY A 953 -3.40 -12.79 92.06
CA GLY A 953 -2.74 -13.48 93.17
C GLY A 953 -2.53 -14.98 92.94
N GLU A 954 -2.53 -15.44 91.69
CA GLU A 954 -2.21 -16.84 91.36
C GLU A 954 -0.69 -17.05 91.40
N ASP A 955 -0.23 -18.12 92.05
CA ASP A 955 1.18 -18.45 92.26
C ASP A 955 2.01 -18.27 90.97
N ALA A 956 2.99 -17.37 91.04
CA ALA A 956 3.83 -16.98 89.91
C ALA A 956 4.63 -18.16 89.31
N ASP A 957 4.88 -19.21 90.09
CA ASP A 957 5.63 -20.41 89.68
C ASP A 957 4.84 -21.33 88.76
N ALA A 958 3.50 -21.32 88.82
CA ALA A 958 2.65 -22.08 87.90
C ALA A 958 2.54 -21.41 86.51
N ALA A 959 2.75 -20.09 86.44
CA ALA A 959 2.70 -19.33 85.20
C ALA A 959 4.00 -19.43 84.38
N THR A 960 5.15 -19.54 85.05
CA THR A 960 6.48 -19.66 84.41
C THR A 960 6.77 -21.07 83.89
N THR A 961 6.36 -22.13 84.60
CA THR A 961 6.57 -23.53 84.13
C THR A 961 5.80 -23.86 82.84
N LYS A 962 4.64 -23.22 82.59
CA LYS A 962 3.89 -23.40 81.32
C LYS A 962 4.42 -22.56 80.16
N LEU A 963 5.26 -21.56 80.42
CA LEU A 963 5.89 -20.73 79.37
C LEU A 963 7.05 -21.45 78.67
N HIS A 964 7.67 -22.45 79.30
CA HIS A 964 8.74 -23.24 78.70
C HIS A 964 8.27 -24.42 77.83
N LYS A 965 6.98 -24.77 77.86
CA LYS A 965 6.40 -25.91 77.10
C LYS A 965 5.49 -25.51 75.93
N ALA A 966 5.47 -24.25 75.48
CA ALA A 966 4.60 -23.76 74.41
C ALA A 966 5.34 -23.10 73.25
#